data_AF-A0AAP0PHX4-F1
#
_entry.id   AF-A0AAP0PHX4-F1
#
_cell.length_a   1.000
_cell.length_b   1.000
_cell.length_c   1.000
_cell.angle_alpha   90.00
_cell.angle_beta   90.00
_cell.angle_gamma   90.00
#
_symmetry.space_group_name_H-M   'P 1'
#
loop_
_entity.id
_entity.type
_entity.pdbx_description
1 polymer ?
#
loop_
_entity_poly.entity_id
_entity_poly.type
_entity_poly.pdbx_seq_one_letter_code
_entity_poly.pdbx_strand_id
1 'polypeptide(L)'
;MAISQALRFTLVNHLNVPGSRTNRSTKIGFFGSLDFLLCDRVVWIRFQSSLMVVILVQNCEIESDFDRAFDFLSQFYFLIFVSFLFCKLWWSRSSLQLRRLRLIISRDSFSVLWCHNKKRGSLEVVRSALDNGKLRIDNNDNGGSESVRVLLERLFVETQKLEEQIYGSSSSPEGTRKGFSLEMLGSDLQAALAALRKKEQDLKDAESLVFSESAELERAKRDLKRQEEEIAAAHFKQEKIENDLKGANQELASRARVVEDLKLEVEAKDRELVAAKSALTLKEEQLDKMKNDLMMKTVEVAKMDHDIKSKDNLLNEANEVIRKQAAEVQELQKTVAEKEQELEELAMLRELDKEKLAVAETSLQEQTFVWLSAQEELKRVTEEAHKHMSRTNETLEEFRQVKKLLSDLRSELVSSQKSLASSRGKMEEQEGQLERQVAELEEQKGFLISYMRSLEEAKVEVEKERLDLKVAMARSKELEEELFHYKLLIEELQEQLREEKSSLDRAMEEIASLQKALNQKNSEFGDAQSLLQEKEAELVEARLQIQHLKSEQATIRLTLDEKDSDLLSAQNKLKELSEEVAQLNELLSSSKEQLIRVTGDLKEKQELVCTIQKELDDTRIKHSEATDIVVRITDLTNKLVGPVLDDYSDISGFELDHTIRQQSEDRQASIFWRPDEEMELELEMTRADLRAKEMEVLAAKRALTVKDEEIKTVLDRLEKKEMELSQVKQEMLDDAKGLKKLYQLAQERIGEKTIGDLAIEKLRLEVAQLDVEAATGALRNLANMSSQLLKATGDNVDFGINEFNPPNVYHGSRKDSDEEQDSLMVAQREFACLSALTEELVKEAGIVAVVDK
;
A
#
# COMPACT_ATOMS: atom_id res chain seq x y z
N MET A 1 -45.34 -43.67 -13.68
CA MET A 1 -46.23 -43.30 -12.55
C MET A 1 -45.35 -42.73 -11.45
N ALA A 2 -45.65 -41.60 -10.81
CA ALA A 2 -46.71 -40.63 -11.06
C ALA A 2 -46.12 -39.21 -11.08
N ILE A 3 -46.61 -38.37 -12.00
CA ILE A 3 -46.17 -36.97 -12.19
C ILE A 3 -47.44 -36.10 -12.18
N SER A 4 -47.34 -34.90 -11.60
CA SER A 4 -48.33 -33.81 -11.61
C SER A 4 -49.73 -34.08 -11.02
N GLN A 5 -50.03 -33.46 -9.87
CA GLN A 5 -51.21 -32.60 -9.62
C GLN A 5 -51.21 -32.01 -8.20
N ALA A 6 -52.05 -30.98 -7.95
CA ALA A 6 -52.30 -30.25 -6.68
C ALA A 6 -51.05 -29.59 -6.03
N LEU A 7 -50.90 -28.26 -5.92
CA LEU A 7 -51.81 -27.11 -5.99
C LEU A 7 -52.81 -26.95 -4.81
N ARG A 8 -52.46 -26.04 -3.89
CA ARG A 8 -53.29 -25.31 -2.86
C ARG A 8 -53.60 -26.01 -1.53
N PHE A 9 -53.87 -25.15 -0.51
CA PHE A 9 -54.28 -25.43 0.89
C PHE A 9 -53.21 -26.12 1.78
N THR A 10 -52.95 -25.71 3.04
CA THR A 10 -53.40 -24.56 3.88
C THR A 10 -52.29 -24.27 4.90
N LEU A 11 -51.72 -23.06 5.02
CA LEU A 11 -52.06 -22.04 6.04
C LEU A 11 -52.67 -22.57 7.36
N VAL A 12 -52.07 -22.24 8.53
CA VAL A 12 -52.74 -21.67 9.74
C VAL A 12 -51.80 -21.56 10.98
N ASN A 13 -51.75 -20.32 11.52
CA ASN A 13 -51.53 -19.89 12.92
C ASN A 13 -50.14 -19.68 13.60
N HIS A 14 -50.15 -18.57 14.38
CA HIS A 14 -49.30 -18.11 15.49
C HIS A 14 -47.83 -17.72 15.16
N LEU A 15 -47.30 -16.56 15.57
CA LEU A 15 -47.75 -15.56 16.57
C LEU A 15 -47.89 -14.11 16.03
N ASN A 16 -48.36 -13.20 16.91
CA ASN A 16 -48.66 -11.77 16.72
C ASN A 16 -48.38 -11.06 18.09
N VAL A 17 -48.44 -9.74 18.38
CA VAL A 17 -49.22 -8.59 17.86
C VAL A 17 -48.34 -7.30 17.83
N PRO A 18 -48.80 -6.00 17.70
CA PRO A 18 -48.10 -5.07 16.79
C PRO A 18 -47.65 -3.68 17.32
N GLY A 19 -46.64 -3.11 16.66
CA GLY A 19 -46.81 -1.79 15.99
C GLY A 19 -46.41 -0.48 16.67
N SER A 20 -46.10 0.51 15.83
CA SER A 20 -46.62 1.88 15.92
C SER A 20 -46.43 2.62 14.58
N ARG A 21 -47.19 3.71 14.36
CA ARG A 21 -47.10 4.63 13.21
C ARG A 21 -47.07 6.07 13.74
N THR A 22 -46.45 7.01 13.01
CA THR A 22 -47.11 8.29 12.60
C THR A 22 -46.28 9.08 11.58
N ASN A 23 -46.93 10.01 10.87
CA ASN A 23 -46.37 10.79 9.75
C ASN A 23 -46.19 12.28 10.10
N ARG A 24 -45.23 12.95 9.42
CA ARG A 24 -45.23 14.33 8.84
C ARG A 24 -43.83 14.54 8.21
N SER A 25 -43.58 14.85 6.93
CA SER A 25 -44.21 15.71 5.91
C SER A 25 -43.94 17.22 6.06
N THR A 26 -42.96 17.77 5.32
CA THR A 26 -43.16 18.96 4.46
C THR A 26 -42.09 19.16 3.34
N LYS A 27 -42.58 19.27 2.10
CA LYS A 27 -42.13 20.00 0.88
C LYS A 27 -40.69 20.56 0.66
N ILE A 28 -40.18 20.20 -0.54
CA ILE A 28 -39.58 21.03 -1.62
C ILE A 28 -38.14 21.58 -1.47
N GLY A 29 -37.30 21.29 -2.49
CA GLY A 29 -35.99 21.90 -2.70
C GLY A 29 -35.28 21.33 -3.95
N PHE A 30 -35.76 21.64 -5.16
CA PHE A 30 -35.25 21.06 -6.42
C PHE A 30 -34.33 22.05 -7.15
N PHE A 31 -33.00 21.87 -7.08
CA PHE A 31 -32.03 22.22 -8.15
C PHE A 31 -30.59 21.85 -7.70
N GLY A 32 -29.75 21.35 -8.62
CA GLY A 32 -28.29 21.50 -8.50
C GLY A 32 -27.42 20.29 -8.09
N SER A 33 -27.46 19.19 -8.84
CA SER A 33 -26.23 18.44 -9.23
C SER A 33 -26.58 17.40 -10.31
N LEU A 34 -25.84 17.38 -11.42
CA LEU A 34 -26.08 16.42 -12.51
C LEU A 34 -25.05 15.27 -12.56
N ASP A 35 -23.96 15.39 -11.80
CA ASP A 35 -22.79 14.52 -11.94
C ASP A 35 -22.95 13.16 -11.22
N PHE A 36 -23.76 13.11 -10.16
CA PHE A 36 -23.99 11.86 -9.40
C PHE A 36 -24.68 10.76 -10.22
N LEU A 37 -25.58 11.14 -11.14
CA LEU A 37 -26.37 10.19 -11.96
C LEU A 37 -25.56 9.51 -13.08
N LEU A 38 -24.30 9.91 -13.30
CA LEU A 38 -23.43 9.33 -14.32
C LEU A 38 -22.55 8.20 -13.77
N CYS A 39 -22.09 8.27 -12.52
CA CYS A 39 -21.34 7.17 -11.90
C CYS A 39 -22.21 5.93 -11.68
N ASP A 40 -23.42 6.12 -11.13
CA ASP A 40 -24.38 5.03 -10.90
C ASP A 40 -24.65 4.23 -12.18
N ARG A 41 -24.83 4.89 -13.33
CA ARG A 41 -25.07 4.18 -14.60
C ARG A 41 -23.91 3.30 -15.06
N VAL A 42 -22.65 3.69 -14.80
CA VAL A 42 -21.48 2.85 -15.16
C VAL A 42 -21.38 1.64 -14.22
N VAL A 43 -21.69 1.82 -12.94
CA VAL A 43 -21.79 0.72 -11.97
C VAL A 43 -22.94 -0.22 -12.33
N TRP A 44 -24.12 0.30 -12.66
CA TRP A 44 -25.30 -0.49 -13.03
C TRP A 44 -25.10 -1.28 -14.32
N ILE A 45 -24.42 -0.70 -15.32
CA ILE A 45 -24.03 -1.42 -16.54
C ILE A 45 -23.07 -2.57 -16.21
N ARG A 46 -22.04 -2.34 -15.39
CA ARG A 46 -21.15 -3.44 -14.93
C ARG A 46 -21.91 -4.51 -14.15
N PHE A 47 -22.82 -4.11 -13.27
CA PHE A 47 -23.62 -5.05 -12.47
C PHE A 47 -24.56 -5.88 -13.36
N GLN A 48 -25.21 -5.28 -14.35
CA GLN A 48 -25.99 -6.03 -15.35
C GLN A 48 -25.12 -6.92 -16.23
N SER A 49 -23.94 -6.48 -16.68
CA SER A 49 -23.02 -7.33 -17.45
C SER A 49 -22.59 -8.56 -16.65
N SER A 50 -22.19 -8.40 -15.38
CA SER A 50 -21.84 -9.52 -14.51
C SER A 50 -23.03 -10.43 -14.22
N LEU A 51 -24.20 -9.87 -13.89
CA LEU A 51 -25.40 -10.66 -13.60
C LEU A 51 -25.90 -11.43 -14.83
N MET A 52 -25.83 -10.83 -16.03
CA MET A 52 -26.24 -11.49 -17.27
C MET A 52 -25.25 -12.57 -17.73
N VAL A 53 -23.94 -12.40 -17.47
CA VAL A 53 -22.94 -13.46 -17.68
C VAL A 53 -23.19 -14.63 -16.71
N VAL A 54 -23.47 -14.37 -15.43
CA VAL A 54 -23.84 -15.43 -14.47
C VAL A 54 -25.12 -16.16 -14.90
N ILE A 55 -26.15 -15.42 -15.34
CA ILE A 55 -27.40 -16.02 -15.85
C ILE A 55 -27.16 -16.85 -17.12
N LEU A 56 -26.27 -16.45 -18.02
CA LEU A 56 -25.91 -17.25 -19.20
C LEU A 56 -25.15 -18.53 -18.79
N VAL A 57 -24.15 -18.43 -17.92
CA VAL A 57 -23.38 -19.58 -17.44
C VAL A 57 -24.27 -20.59 -16.70
N GLN A 58 -25.27 -20.14 -15.94
CA GLN A 58 -26.20 -21.03 -15.23
C GLN A 58 -27.37 -21.58 -16.07
N ASN A 59 -27.48 -21.23 -17.36
CA ASN A 59 -28.53 -21.76 -18.25
C ASN A 59 -28.00 -22.54 -19.47
N CYS A 60 -26.67 -22.73 -19.59
CA CYS A 60 -26.05 -23.46 -20.70
C CYS A 60 -25.78 -24.95 -20.40
N GLU A 61 -26.69 -25.63 -19.70
CA GLU A 61 -26.80 -27.10 -19.69
C GLU A 61 -27.90 -27.55 -20.66
N ILE A 62 -27.62 -27.50 -21.97
CA ILE A 62 -28.30 -28.24 -23.04
C ILE A 62 -27.43 -28.12 -24.31
N GLU A 63 -27.22 -29.23 -25.02
CA GLU A 63 -26.47 -29.25 -26.29
C GLU A 63 -27.29 -28.65 -27.45
N SER A 64 -26.60 -28.30 -28.55
CA SER A 64 -27.13 -27.79 -29.83
C SER A 64 -27.72 -26.36 -29.88
N ASP A 65 -26.84 -25.34 -29.91
CA ASP A 65 -27.00 -24.11 -30.74
C ASP A 65 -25.72 -23.23 -30.74
N PHE A 66 -24.55 -23.81 -31.03
CA PHE A 66 -23.24 -23.16 -30.83
C PHE A 66 -23.03 -21.90 -31.69
N ASP A 67 -23.44 -21.92 -32.97
CA ASP A 67 -23.35 -20.77 -33.88
C ASP A 67 -24.16 -19.58 -33.37
N ARG A 68 -25.30 -19.86 -32.72
CA ARG A 68 -26.21 -18.84 -32.18
C ARG A 68 -25.61 -18.13 -30.97
N ALA A 69 -24.91 -18.87 -30.12
CA ALA A 69 -24.12 -18.29 -29.03
C ALA A 69 -23.00 -17.39 -29.58
N PHE A 70 -22.34 -17.79 -30.68
CA PHE A 70 -21.29 -17.01 -31.31
C PHE A 70 -21.81 -15.69 -31.91
N ASP A 71 -22.96 -15.72 -32.60
CA ASP A 71 -23.63 -14.52 -33.13
C ASP A 71 -24.05 -13.55 -32.01
N PHE A 72 -24.62 -14.06 -30.91
CA PHE A 72 -24.97 -13.25 -29.74
C PHE A 72 -23.73 -12.62 -29.08
N LEU A 73 -22.65 -13.38 -28.90
CA LEU A 73 -21.38 -12.87 -28.37
C LEU A 73 -20.78 -11.80 -29.30
N SER A 74 -20.79 -12.02 -30.61
CA SER A 74 -20.32 -11.06 -31.62
C SER A 74 -21.10 -9.73 -31.54
N GLN A 75 -22.43 -9.78 -31.50
CA GLN A 75 -23.27 -8.58 -31.33
C GLN A 75 -23.05 -7.89 -29.98
N PHE A 76 -22.84 -8.65 -28.90
CA PHE A 76 -22.58 -8.09 -27.56
C PHE A 76 -21.22 -7.40 -27.49
N TYR A 77 -20.16 -8.00 -28.05
CA TYR A 77 -18.85 -7.36 -28.20
C TYR A 77 -18.92 -6.12 -29.09
N PHE A 78 -19.72 -6.13 -30.16
CA PHE A 78 -19.93 -4.95 -31.00
C PHE A 78 -20.63 -3.81 -30.24
N LEU A 79 -21.66 -4.12 -29.44
CA LEU A 79 -22.34 -3.16 -28.56
C LEU A 79 -21.43 -2.59 -27.49
N ILE A 80 -20.58 -3.40 -26.86
CA ILE A 80 -19.56 -2.95 -25.91
C ILE A 80 -18.54 -2.05 -26.62
N PHE A 81 -18.04 -2.47 -27.79
CA PHE A 81 -17.04 -1.70 -28.55
C PHE A 81 -17.58 -0.35 -29.02
N VAL A 82 -18.81 -0.30 -29.56
CA VAL A 82 -19.49 0.94 -29.94
C VAL A 82 -19.74 1.83 -28.72
N SER A 83 -20.16 1.26 -27.58
CA SER A 83 -20.33 2.01 -26.33
C SER A 83 -19.00 2.58 -25.81
N PHE A 84 -17.91 1.82 -25.92
CA PHE A 84 -16.57 2.27 -25.56
C PHE A 84 -16.05 3.35 -26.51
N LEU A 85 -16.34 3.25 -27.80
CA LEU A 85 -16.05 4.28 -28.81
C LEU A 85 -16.83 5.57 -28.52
N PHE A 86 -18.12 5.46 -28.19
CA PHE A 86 -18.95 6.60 -27.77
C PHE A 86 -18.44 7.24 -26.48
N CYS A 87 -18.06 6.44 -25.47
CA CYS A 87 -17.43 6.96 -24.25
C CYS A 87 -16.11 7.67 -24.56
N LYS A 88 -15.27 7.12 -25.45
CA LYS A 88 -13.97 7.72 -25.83
C LYS A 88 -14.13 9.00 -26.65
N LEU A 89 -15.13 9.06 -27.55
CA LEU A 89 -15.53 10.25 -28.29
C LEU A 89 -16.14 11.32 -27.36
N TRP A 90 -16.99 10.93 -26.41
CA TRP A 90 -17.62 11.84 -25.45
C TRP A 90 -16.62 12.38 -24.42
N TRP A 91 -15.69 11.55 -23.93
CA TRP A 91 -14.56 11.97 -23.09
C TRP A 91 -13.62 12.90 -23.86
N SER A 92 -13.31 12.60 -25.12
CA SER A 92 -12.50 13.49 -25.98
C SER A 92 -13.19 14.85 -26.23
N ARG A 93 -14.51 14.84 -26.50
CA ARG A 93 -15.33 16.04 -26.71
C ARG A 93 -15.47 16.87 -25.42
N SER A 94 -15.65 16.22 -24.27
CA SER A 94 -15.69 16.86 -22.95
C SER A 94 -14.31 17.36 -22.51
N SER A 95 -13.24 16.66 -22.87
CA SER A 95 -11.85 17.13 -22.71
C SER A 95 -11.57 18.36 -23.56
N LEU A 96 -12.09 18.44 -24.80
CA LEU A 96 -12.03 19.66 -25.61
C LEU A 96 -12.86 20.81 -25.01
N GLN A 97 -14.04 20.54 -24.43
CA GLN A 97 -14.83 21.55 -23.72
C GLN A 97 -14.10 22.03 -22.46
N LEU A 98 -13.54 21.13 -21.65
CA LEU A 98 -12.74 21.46 -20.45
C LEU A 98 -11.44 22.20 -20.81
N ARG A 99 -10.79 21.88 -21.94
CA ARG A 99 -9.64 22.62 -22.45
C ARG A 99 -10.03 24.01 -22.96
N ARG A 100 -11.22 24.17 -23.58
CA ARG A 100 -11.77 25.50 -23.93
C ARG A 100 -12.12 26.32 -22.69
N LEU A 101 -12.80 25.74 -21.71
CA LEU A 101 -13.10 26.39 -20.43
C LEU A 101 -11.82 26.77 -19.68
N ARG A 102 -10.82 25.88 -19.61
CA ARG A 102 -9.51 26.19 -18.99
C ARG A 102 -8.75 27.26 -19.77
N LEU A 103 -8.88 27.35 -21.10
CA LEU A 103 -8.31 28.45 -21.91
C LEU A 103 -9.07 29.78 -21.78
N ILE A 104 -10.35 29.76 -21.44
CA ILE A 104 -11.13 30.97 -21.11
C ILE A 104 -10.72 31.45 -19.71
N ILE A 105 -10.79 30.57 -18.70
CA ILE A 105 -10.39 30.86 -17.31
C ILE A 105 -8.92 31.32 -17.23
N SER A 106 -8.01 30.69 -17.97
CA SER A 106 -6.60 31.09 -18.05
C SER A 106 -6.33 32.39 -18.83
N ARG A 107 -7.36 32.98 -19.45
CA ARG A 107 -7.29 34.26 -20.17
C ARG A 107 -8.00 35.38 -19.41
N ASP A 108 -9.00 35.04 -18.60
CA ASP A 108 -9.60 35.94 -17.62
C ASP A 108 -8.73 36.10 -16.36
N SER A 109 -7.90 35.10 -16.02
CA SER A 109 -6.91 35.17 -14.92
C SER A 109 -5.76 36.17 -15.15
N PHE A 110 -5.77 36.93 -16.25
CA PHE A 110 -4.85 38.05 -16.50
C PHE A 110 -5.56 39.37 -16.84
N SER A 111 -6.89 39.44 -16.65
CA SER A 111 -7.71 40.63 -16.90
C SER A 111 -8.54 41.11 -15.70
N VAL A 112 -8.43 40.45 -14.53
CA VAL A 112 -9.01 40.90 -13.25
C VAL A 112 -7.98 41.66 -12.41
N LEU A 113 -7.31 42.64 -13.04
CA LEU A 113 -6.75 43.80 -12.36
C LEU A 113 -7.49 45.03 -12.91
N TRP A 114 -7.95 45.92 -12.03
CA TRP A 114 -8.81 47.06 -12.36
C TRP A 114 -10.18 46.71 -12.97
N CYS A 115 -11.16 46.41 -12.11
CA CYS A 115 -12.52 46.89 -12.33
C CYS A 115 -13.22 47.21 -11.01
N HIS A 116 -13.64 48.47 -10.82
CA HIS A 116 -14.36 48.92 -9.62
C HIS A 116 -15.78 48.35 -9.58
N ASN A 117 -16.14 47.58 -8.56
CA ASN A 117 -17.54 47.31 -8.25
C ASN A 117 -18.08 48.29 -7.21
N LYS A 118 -18.33 49.54 -7.63
CA LYS A 118 -18.98 50.57 -6.81
C LYS A 118 -20.45 50.21 -6.55
N LYS A 119 -20.74 49.53 -5.45
CA LYS A 119 -21.99 49.80 -4.70
C LYS A 119 -21.76 51.01 -3.81
N ARG A 120 -21.98 52.21 -4.37
CA ARG A 120 -22.18 53.42 -3.56
C ARG A 120 -23.60 53.39 -2.98
N GLY A 121 -23.73 53.82 -1.73
CA GLY A 121 -24.97 53.72 -0.95
C GLY A 121 -24.62 53.41 0.51
N SER A 122 -24.16 54.37 1.31
CA SER A 122 -24.11 55.82 1.08
C SER A 122 -22.74 56.36 0.62
N LEU A 123 -22.75 57.39 -0.24
CA LEU A 123 -21.67 58.37 -0.34
C LEU A 123 -22.25 59.77 -0.65
N GLU A 124 -23.37 60.02 0.01
CA GLU A 124 -24.03 61.29 0.26
C GLU A 124 -24.16 61.32 1.78
N VAL A 125 -23.81 62.45 2.43
CA VAL A 125 -23.33 62.49 3.82
C VAL A 125 -22.02 61.66 3.97
N VAL A 126 -20.82 62.24 4.02
CA VAL A 126 -20.41 63.64 4.17
C VAL A 126 -19.54 64.11 3.00
N ARG A 127 -20.08 65.01 2.17
CA ARG A 127 -19.29 66.02 1.44
C ARG A 127 -19.87 67.42 1.63
N SER A 128 -20.50 67.59 2.79
CA SER A 128 -21.45 68.66 3.17
C SER A 128 -21.35 69.00 4.67
N ALA A 129 -20.23 68.65 5.30
CA ALA A 129 -19.84 69.08 6.65
C ALA A 129 -18.34 69.46 6.69
N LEU A 130 -17.84 69.98 5.56
CA LEU A 130 -16.61 70.79 5.48
C LEU A 130 -17.00 72.26 5.21
N ASP A 131 -18.22 72.61 5.61
CA ASP A 131 -18.97 73.83 5.26
C ASP A 131 -19.89 74.26 6.43
N ASN A 132 -19.57 73.81 7.65
CA ASN A 132 -20.19 74.19 8.91
C ASN A 132 -19.09 74.27 9.97
N GLY A 133 -19.20 75.18 10.94
CA GLY A 133 -18.31 75.27 12.10
C GLY A 133 -16.98 75.99 11.86
N LYS A 134 -16.34 75.87 10.68
CA LYS A 134 -15.13 76.65 10.36
C LYS A 134 -15.47 78.09 10.01
N LEU A 135 -15.88 78.85 11.02
CA LEU A 135 -15.85 80.30 11.01
C LEU A 135 -14.42 80.74 10.67
N ARG A 136 -14.23 81.14 9.42
CA ARG A 136 -13.27 82.20 9.11
C ARG A 136 -13.77 83.45 9.82
N ILE A 137 -13.36 83.61 11.07
CA ILE A 137 -13.05 84.94 11.56
C ILE A 137 -11.93 85.39 10.64
N ASP A 138 -12.25 86.30 9.70
CA ASP A 138 -11.23 86.87 8.85
C ASP A 138 -10.27 87.66 9.77
N ASN A 139 -9.00 87.27 9.79
CA ASN A 139 -7.92 87.94 10.52
C ASN A 139 -7.56 89.30 9.86
N ASN A 140 -8.58 90.08 9.55
CA ASN A 140 -8.53 91.40 8.95
C ASN A 140 -9.63 92.34 9.50
N ASP A 141 -10.40 91.94 10.53
CA ASP A 141 -11.17 92.89 11.35
C ASP A 141 -10.24 93.58 12.38
N ASN A 142 -9.13 94.14 11.89
CA ASN A 142 -8.34 95.17 12.59
C ASN A 142 -9.12 96.51 12.50
N GLY A 143 -10.39 96.43 12.89
CA GLY A 143 -11.51 97.18 12.29
C GLY A 143 -11.75 98.54 12.91
N GLY A 144 -10.73 99.41 12.89
CA GLY A 144 -10.85 100.87 13.03
C GLY A 144 -11.59 101.40 14.26
N SER A 145 -11.83 100.55 15.25
CA SER A 145 -12.62 100.86 16.44
C SER A 145 -11.67 101.30 17.53
N GLU A 146 -11.77 102.56 17.93
CA GLU A 146 -10.88 103.14 18.93
C GLU A 146 -11.04 102.35 20.24
N SER A 147 -9.91 101.88 20.79
CA SER A 147 -9.91 100.98 21.95
C SER A 147 -10.73 101.58 23.09
N VAL A 148 -11.51 100.76 23.81
CA VAL A 148 -12.35 101.21 24.92
C VAL A 148 -11.52 102.00 25.95
N ARG A 149 -10.26 101.61 26.16
CA ARG A 149 -9.26 102.37 26.94
C ARG A 149 -9.09 103.80 26.39
N VAL A 150 -8.83 103.95 25.09
CA VAL A 150 -8.59 105.23 24.40
C VAL A 150 -9.85 106.10 24.36
N LEU A 151 -11.03 105.51 24.23
CA LEU A 151 -12.31 106.22 24.34
C LEU A 151 -12.56 106.73 25.77
N LEU A 152 -12.33 105.89 26.80
CA LEU A 152 -12.46 106.30 28.21
C LEU A 152 -11.42 107.34 28.62
N GLU A 153 -10.16 107.19 28.22
CA GLU A 153 -9.08 108.16 28.44
C GLU A 153 -9.40 109.51 27.77
N ARG A 154 -9.96 109.49 26.56
CA ARG A 154 -10.40 110.71 25.86
C ARG A 154 -11.60 111.38 26.53
N LEU A 155 -12.64 110.61 26.87
CA LEU A 155 -13.80 111.11 27.61
C LEU A 155 -13.38 111.79 28.91
N PHE A 156 -12.39 111.22 29.60
CA PHE A 156 -11.83 111.81 30.81
C PHE A 156 -11.06 113.11 30.52
N VAL A 157 -10.22 113.14 29.48
CA VAL A 157 -9.50 114.36 29.07
C VAL A 157 -10.43 115.46 28.56
N GLU A 158 -11.56 115.13 27.90
CA GLU A 158 -12.54 116.14 27.46
C GLU A 158 -13.46 116.62 28.59
N THR A 159 -13.86 115.76 29.54
CA THR A 159 -14.53 116.22 30.77
C THR A 159 -13.63 117.14 31.59
N GLN A 160 -12.35 116.82 31.77
CA GLN A 160 -11.38 117.67 32.46
C GLN A 160 -11.23 119.04 31.75
N LYS A 161 -11.16 119.09 30.42
CA LYS A 161 -11.15 120.33 29.64
C LYS A 161 -12.45 121.13 29.72
N LEU A 162 -13.60 120.48 29.92
CA LEU A 162 -14.88 121.14 30.15
C LEU A 162 -14.94 121.75 31.56
N GLU A 163 -14.36 121.08 32.57
CA GLU A 163 -14.24 121.58 33.94
C GLU A 163 -13.33 122.83 34.02
N GLU A 164 -12.15 122.81 33.39
CA GLU A 164 -11.28 124.00 33.27
C GLU A 164 -12.00 125.18 32.61
N GLN A 165 -12.84 124.92 31.59
CA GLN A 165 -13.68 125.92 30.91
C GLN A 165 -14.91 126.40 31.71
N ILE A 166 -15.20 125.79 32.87
CA ILE A 166 -16.24 126.25 33.79
C ILE A 166 -15.65 127.19 34.85
N TYR A 167 -14.41 126.96 35.30
CA TYR A 167 -13.73 127.82 36.29
C TYR A 167 -12.96 129.01 35.68
N GLY A 168 -12.51 128.92 34.43
CA GLY A 168 -11.74 129.99 33.75
C GLY A 168 -12.56 131.25 33.41
N SER A 169 -12.51 132.27 34.26
CA SER A 169 -13.35 133.48 34.15
C SER A 169 -12.70 134.66 33.41
N SER A 170 -12.93 134.80 32.10
CA SER A 170 -12.83 136.10 31.40
C SER A 170 -13.70 136.16 30.13
N SER A 171 -14.18 137.35 29.79
CA SER A 171 -15.28 137.60 28.84
C SER A 171 -15.00 137.30 27.36
N SER A 172 -15.80 136.41 26.74
CA SER A 172 -16.15 136.46 25.31
C SER A 172 -17.46 135.70 25.02
N PRO A 173 -18.38 136.20 24.17
CA PRO A 173 -19.69 135.58 23.96
C PRO A 173 -19.77 134.70 22.69
N GLU A 174 -19.59 133.38 22.82
CA GLU A 174 -19.88 132.46 21.70
C GLU A 174 -20.37 131.08 22.16
N GLY A 175 -21.69 130.96 22.35
CA GLY A 175 -22.34 129.73 22.86
C GLY A 175 -22.21 128.52 21.94
N THR A 176 -21.89 128.72 20.66
CA THR A 176 -21.78 127.69 19.62
C THR A 176 -20.74 126.63 19.93
N ARG A 177 -19.65 126.98 20.65
CA ARG A 177 -18.55 126.04 20.93
C ARG A 177 -18.88 125.02 22.03
N LYS A 178 -19.76 125.37 22.98
CA LYS A 178 -20.14 124.47 24.09
C LYS A 178 -21.06 123.33 23.66
N GLY A 179 -21.80 123.49 22.56
CA GLY A 179 -22.60 122.41 21.98
C GLY A 179 -21.74 121.26 21.46
N PHE A 180 -20.77 121.56 20.60
CA PHE A 180 -19.94 120.54 19.95
C PHE A 180 -19.15 119.65 20.93
N SER A 181 -18.56 120.18 22.00
CA SER A 181 -17.88 119.33 22.99
C SER A 181 -18.82 118.49 23.85
N LEU A 182 -20.08 118.92 24.05
CA LEU A 182 -21.07 118.10 24.77
C LEU A 182 -21.65 116.99 23.87
N GLU A 183 -21.83 117.28 22.58
CA GLU A 183 -22.28 116.32 21.56
C GLU A 183 -21.18 115.30 21.22
N MET A 184 -19.90 115.72 21.21
CA MET A 184 -18.73 114.85 21.08
C MET A 184 -18.59 113.94 22.30
N LEU A 185 -18.63 114.49 23.53
CA LEU A 185 -18.63 113.70 24.76
C LEU A 185 -19.80 112.71 24.84
N GLY A 186 -21.00 113.11 24.41
CA GLY A 186 -22.17 112.23 24.34
C GLY A 186 -22.00 111.11 23.32
N SER A 187 -21.43 111.41 22.16
CA SER A 187 -21.13 110.43 21.10
C SER A 187 -20.06 109.43 21.54
N ASP A 188 -18.97 109.92 22.16
CA ASP A 188 -17.87 109.08 22.64
C ASP A 188 -18.31 108.22 23.84
N LEU A 189 -19.21 108.71 24.71
CA LEU A 189 -19.80 107.92 25.79
C LEU A 189 -20.72 106.82 25.23
N GLN A 190 -21.51 107.14 24.21
CA GLN A 190 -22.34 106.16 23.51
C GLN A 190 -21.48 105.12 22.76
N ALA A 191 -20.35 105.53 22.17
CA ALA A 191 -19.37 104.64 21.54
C ALA A 191 -18.68 103.74 22.56
N ALA A 192 -18.20 104.28 23.70
CA ALA A 192 -17.62 103.51 24.79
C ALA A 192 -18.61 102.49 25.37
N LEU A 193 -19.88 102.89 25.57
CA LEU A 193 -20.95 101.98 26.02
C LEU A 193 -21.38 100.95 24.96
N ALA A 194 -21.21 101.23 23.67
CA ALA A 194 -21.41 100.25 22.60
C ALA A 194 -20.25 99.24 22.54
N ALA A 195 -19.02 99.72 22.65
CA ALA A 195 -17.82 98.89 22.63
C ALA A 195 -17.65 98.05 23.90
N LEU A 196 -18.05 98.55 25.08
CA LEU A 196 -18.17 97.76 26.31
C LEU A 196 -19.21 96.64 26.16
N ARG A 197 -20.39 96.93 25.59
CA ARG A 197 -21.39 95.88 25.29
C ARG A 197 -20.90 94.88 24.24
N LYS A 198 -20.12 95.31 23.25
CA LYS A 198 -19.46 94.40 22.31
C LYS A 198 -18.51 93.47 23.07
N LYS A 199 -17.62 94.00 23.92
CA LYS A 199 -16.71 93.18 24.74
C LYS A 199 -17.42 92.27 25.74
N GLU A 200 -18.55 92.70 26.32
CA GLU A 200 -19.42 91.86 27.16
C GLU A 200 -20.04 90.70 26.37
N GLN A 201 -20.39 90.92 25.09
CA GLN A 201 -20.88 89.88 24.18
C GLN A 201 -19.75 88.96 23.70
N ASP A 202 -18.61 89.52 23.26
CA ASP A 202 -17.41 88.79 22.86
C ASP A 202 -16.94 87.85 24.00
N LEU A 203 -17.01 88.30 25.26
CA LEU A 203 -16.71 87.49 26.45
C LEU A 203 -17.68 86.31 26.60
N LYS A 204 -18.99 86.54 26.52
CA LYS A 204 -20.02 85.49 26.64
C LYS A 204 -19.95 84.47 25.51
N ASP A 205 -19.63 84.92 24.30
CA ASP A 205 -19.44 84.05 23.15
C ASP A 205 -18.14 83.23 23.29
N ALA A 206 -17.09 83.78 23.91
CA ALA A 206 -15.89 83.02 24.29
C ALA A 206 -16.15 82.02 25.44
N GLU A 207 -16.92 82.37 26.47
CA GLU A 207 -17.37 81.45 27.54
C GLU A 207 -18.20 80.29 26.95
N SER A 208 -19.15 80.61 26.06
CA SER A 208 -19.97 79.63 25.35
C SER A 208 -19.12 78.71 24.47
N LEU A 209 -18.11 79.25 23.77
CA LEU A 209 -17.17 78.48 22.98
C LEU A 209 -16.36 77.51 23.85
N VAL A 210 -15.74 77.98 24.94
CA VAL A 210 -15.01 77.15 25.90
C VAL A 210 -15.89 76.03 26.48
N PHE A 211 -17.17 76.33 26.78
CA PHE A 211 -18.11 75.32 27.25
C PHE A 211 -18.44 74.28 26.17
N SER A 212 -18.67 74.71 24.92
CA SER A 212 -18.97 73.80 23.81
C SER A 212 -17.78 72.90 23.46
N GLU A 213 -16.56 73.43 23.45
CA GLU A 213 -15.33 72.67 23.20
C GLU A 213 -15.03 71.70 24.34
N SER A 214 -15.20 72.11 25.61
CA SER A 214 -15.12 71.21 26.76
C SER A 214 -16.15 70.06 26.67
N ALA A 215 -17.37 70.35 26.22
CA ALA A 215 -18.41 69.34 25.99
C ALA A 215 -18.17 68.45 24.74
N GLU A 216 -17.24 68.80 23.86
CA GLU A 216 -16.75 67.96 22.76
C GLU A 216 -15.56 67.11 23.16
N LEU A 217 -14.62 67.68 23.90
CA LEU A 217 -13.52 66.97 24.53
C LEU A 217 -14.03 65.84 25.45
N GLU A 218 -15.01 66.12 26.31
CA GLU A 218 -15.64 65.12 27.18
C GLU A 218 -16.58 64.16 26.42
N ARG A 219 -16.84 64.35 25.12
CA ARG A 219 -17.38 63.29 24.24
C ARG A 219 -16.24 62.39 23.75
N ALA A 220 -15.21 62.97 23.14
CA ALA A 220 -14.04 62.26 22.61
C ALA A 220 -13.37 61.34 23.66
N LYS A 221 -13.18 61.80 24.91
CA LYS A 221 -12.63 60.97 26.01
C LYS A 221 -13.48 59.74 26.33
N ARG A 222 -14.82 59.86 26.30
CA ARG A 222 -15.74 58.73 26.55
C ARG A 222 -15.77 57.76 25.38
N ASP A 223 -15.64 58.24 24.16
CA ASP A 223 -15.59 57.41 22.96
C ASP A 223 -14.24 56.69 22.84
N LEU A 224 -13.13 57.34 23.21
CA LEU A 224 -11.81 56.72 23.37
C LEU A 224 -11.84 55.59 24.40
N LYS A 225 -12.41 55.85 25.59
CA LYS A 225 -12.53 54.83 26.64
C LYS A 225 -13.36 53.62 26.16
N ARG A 226 -14.44 53.84 25.42
CA ARG A 226 -15.25 52.75 24.87
C ARG A 226 -14.45 51.91 23.87
N GLN A 227 -13.67 52.55 23.00
CA GLN A 227 -12.76 51.84 22.09
C GLN A 227 -11.69 51.04 22.84
N GLU A 228 -11.18 51.52 23.97
CA GLU A 228 -10.25 50.77 24.82
C GLU A 228 -10.91 49.54 25.47
N GLU A 229 -12.17 49.65 25.90
CA GLU A 229 -12.98 48.51 26.38
C GLU A 229 -13.29 47.50 25.26
N GLU A 230 -13.59 47.97 24.04
CA GLU A 230 -13.83 47.13 22.86
C GLU A 230 -12.55 46.41 22.39
N ILE A 231 -11.39 47.10 22.39
CA ILE A 231 -10.07 46.51 22.08
C ILE A 231 -9.70 45.43 23.10
N ALA A 232 -9.93 45.67 24.40
CA ALA A 232 -9.69 44.67 25.44
C ALA A 232 -10.59 43.44 25.27
N ALA A 233 -11.88 43.64 24.98
CA ALA A 233 -12.82 42.55 24.71
C ALA A 233 -12.48 41.77 23.43
N ALA A 234 -11.92 42.43 22.41
CA ALA A 234 -11.44 41.77 21.19
C ALA A 234 -10.15 40.96 21.45
N HIS A 235 -9.19 41.51 22.19
CA HIS A 235 -7.99 40.79 22.61
C HIS A 235 -8.30 39.52 23.41
N PHE A 236 -9.25 39.57 24.34
CA PHE A 236 -9.69 38.39 25.10
C PHE A 236 -10.28 37.29 24.19
N LYS A 237 -11.04 37.67 23.15
CA LYS A 237 -11.51 36.71 22.13
C LYS A 237 -10.36 36.10 21.33
N GLN A 238 -9.38 36.92 20.90
CA GLN A 238 -8.20 36.44 20.19
C GLN A 238 -7.41 35.43 21.04
N GLU A 239 -7.11 35.76 22.30
CA GLU A 239 -6.39 34.87 23.21
C GLU A 239 -7.13 33.54 23.40
N LYS A 240 -8.45 33.59 23.57
CA LYS A 240 -9.26 32.37 23.67
C LYS A 240 -9.12 31.51 22.41
N ILE A 241 -9.31 32.09 21.22
CA ILE A 241 -9.18 31.35 19.95
C ILE A 241 -7.76 30.77 19.82
N GLU A 242 -6.70 31.51 20.16
CA GLU A 242 -5.32 30.99 20.13
C GLU A 242 -5.10 29.81 21.08
N ASN A 243 -5.75 29.80 22.25
CA ASN A 243 -5.62 28.71 23.21
C ASN A 243 -6.48 27.48 22.81
N ASP A 244 -7.69 27.70 22.30
CA ASP A 244 -8.52 26.64 21.71
C ASP A 244 -7.81 25.98 20.51
N LEU A 245 -7.14 26.79 19.66
CA LEU A 245 -6.37 26.35 18.48
C LEU A 245 -5.08 25.60 18.87
N LYS A 246 -4.36 26.03 19.93
CA LYS A 246 -3.23 25.27 20.51
C LYS A 246 -3.67 23.88 20.99
N GLY A 247 -4.83 23.80 21.67
CA GLY A 247 -5.42 22.54 22.11
C GLY A 247 -5.80 21.63 20.94
N ALA A 248 -6.51 22.17 19.96
CA ALA A 248 -6.90 21.44 18.75
C ALA A 248 -5.69 20.94 17.94
N ASN A 249 -4.60 21.71 17.86
CA ASN A 249 -3.36 21.27 17.21
C ASN A 249 -2.69 20.10 17.96
N GLN A 250 -2.68 20.12 19.29
CA GLN A 250 -2.17 19.00 20.10
C GLN A 250 -3.03 17.74 19.92
N GLU A 251 -4.36 17.89 19.88
CA GLU A 251 -5.26 16.77 19.61
C GLU A 251 -5.08 16.23 18.19
N LEU A 252 -5.02 17.10 17.18
CA LEU A 252 -4.79 16.72 15.77
C LEU A 252 -3.45 15.98 15.60
N ALA A 253 -2.38 16.44 16.27
CA ALA A 253 -1.10 15.75 16.31
C ALA A 253 -1.16 14.38 17.02
N SER A 254 -2.05 14.19 17.99
CA SER A 254 -2.29 12.87 18.60
C SER A 254 -3.08 11.93 17.69
N ARG A 255 -4.11 12.45 16.99
CA ARG A 255 -4.90 11.72 15.99
C ARG A 255 -4.01 11.28 14.81
N ALA A 256 -3.10 12.14 14.36
CA ALA A 256 -2.12 11.83 13.30
C ALA A 256 -1.25 10.61 13.63
N ARG A 257 -0.80 10.47 14.88
CA ARG A 257 -0.03 9.30 15.33
C ARG A 257 -0.86 8.03 15.24
N VAL A 258 -2.07 8.03 15.80
CA VAL A 258 -2.98 6.88 15.75
C VAL A 258 -3.29 6.45 14.30
N VAL A 259 -3.41 7.40 13.37
CA VAL A 259 -3.57 7.10 11.93
C VAL A 259 -2.32 6.42 11.35
N GLU A 260 -1.12 6.93 11.62
CA GLU A 260 0.12 6.34 11.09
C GLU A 260 0.45 5.00 11.77
N ASP A 261 0.19 4.85 13.06
CA ASP A 261 0.35 3.61 13.82
C ASP A 261 -0.56 2.49 13.25
N LEU A 262 -1.86 2.79 13.04
CA LEU A 262 -2.81 1.86 12.41
C LEU A 262 -2.43 1.53 10.95
N LYS A 263 -1.89 2.51 10.21
CA LYS A 263 -1.39 2.30 8.86
C LYS A 263 -0.19 1.37 8.84
N LEU A 264 0.77 1.53 9.75
CA LEU A 264 1.92 0.63 9.90
C LEU A 264 1.51 -0.77 10.35
N GLU A 265 0.48 -0.91 11.19
CA GLU A 265 -0.11 -2.20 11.57
C GLU A 265 -0.76 -2.91 10.38
N VAL A 266 -1.59 -2.21 9.59
CA VAL A 266 -2.16 -2.72 8.34
C VAL A 266 -1.05 -3.12 7.36
N GLU A 267 -0.08 -2.25 7.09
CA GLU A 267 1.04 -2.53 6.20
C GLU A 267 1.88 -3.73 6.67
N ALA A 268 1.99 -3.98 7.99
CA ALA A 268 2.67 -5.15 8.53
C ALA A 268 1.85 -6.42 8.32
N LYS A 269 0.54 -6.38 8.64
CA LYS A 269 -0.37 -7.52 8.46
C LYS A 269 -0.55 -7.90 6.99
N ASP A 270 -0.65 -6.94 6.07
CA ASP A 270 -0.69 -7.20 4.62
C ASP A 270 0.60 -7.91 4.13
N ARG A 271 1.78 -7.57 4.69
CA ARG A 271 3.04 -8.28 4.39
C ARG A 271 3.07 -9.69 4.95
N GLU A 272 2.63 -9.89 6.19
CA GLU A 272 2.48 -11.23 6.79
C GLU A 272 1.51 -12.09 5.97
N LEU A 273 0.40 -11.51 5.49
CA LEU A 273 -0.62 -12.20 4.73
C LEU A 273 -0.13 -12.61 3.33
N VAL A 274 0.59 -11.73 2.63
CA VAL A 274 1.23 -12.07 1.34
C VAL A 274 2.25 -13.20 1.51
N ALA A 275 3.06 -13.16 2.57
CA ALA A 275 4.02 -14.22 2.88
C ALA A 275 3.32 -15.56 3.19
N ALA A 276 2.33 -15.55 4.08
CA ALA A 276 1.53 -16.72 4.43
C ALA A 276 0.83 -17.33 3.21
N LYS A 277 0.25 -16.49 2.35
CA LYS A 277 -0.40 -16.92 1.10
C LYS A 277 0.58 -17.59 0.13
N SER A 278 1.80 -17.05 -0.02
CA SER A 278 2.82 -17.65 -0.89
C SER A 278 3.39 -18.97 -0.36
N ALA A 279 3.52 -19.10 0.97
CA ALA A 279 3.88 -20.37 1.61
C ALA A 279 2.75 -21.41 1.46
N LEU A 280 1.49 -20.97 1.52
CA LEU A 280 0.33 -21.84 1.36
C LEU A 280 0.18 -22.36 -0.08
N THR A 281 0.39 -21.53 -1.10
CA THR A 281 0.40 -22.00 -2.50
C THR A 281 1.54 -22.98 -2.77
N LEU A 282 2.70 -22.81 -2.15
CA LEU A 282 3.79 -23.79 -2.24
C LEU A 282 3.42 -25.14 -1.61
N LYS A 283 2.66 -25.14 -0.50
CA LYS A 283 2.11 -26.38 0.08
C LYS A 283 1.05 -27.02 -0.82
N GLU A 284 0.20 -26.24 -1.48
CA GLU A 284 -0.77 -26.75 -2.47
C GLU A 284 -0.05 -27.48 -3.62
N GLU A 285 0.95 -26.85 -4.24
CA GLU A 285 1.75 -27.44 -5.32
C GLU A 285 2.47 -28.72 -4.89
N GLN A 286 3.04 -28.75 -3.67
CA GLN A 286 3.67 -29.94 -3.11
C GLN A 286 2.66 -31.07 -2.88
N LEU A 287 1.47 -30.75 -2.36
CA LEU A 287 0.44 -31.73 -2.05
C LEU A 287 -0.17 -32.33 -3.32
N ASP A 288 -0.48 -31.52 -4.33
CA ASP A 288 -0.95 -32.04 -5.62
C ASP A 288 0.14 -32.88 -6.32
N LYS A 289 1.43 -32.54 -6.17
CA LYS A 289 2.51 -33.44 -6.59
C LYS A 289 2.47 -34.78 -5.84
N MET A 290 2.42 -34.77 -4.50
CA MET A 290 2.37 -36.00 -3.69
C MET A 290 1.19 -36.89 -4.07
N LYS A 291 0.03 -36.28 -4.37
CA LYS A 291 -1.20 -36.94 -4.83
C LYS A 291 -1.08 -37.52 -6.23
N ASN A 292 -0.39 -36.86 -7.15
CA ASN A 292 -0.06 -37.42 -8.47
C ASN A 292 0.92 -38.60 -8.35
N ASP A 293 1.96 -38.47 -7.50
CA ASP A 293 2.92 -39.55 -7.22
C ASP A 293 2.22 -40.77 -6.59
N LEU A 294 1.26 -40.56 -5.67
CA LEU A 294 0.38 -41.60 -5.11
C LEU A 294 -0.43 -42.29 -6.22
N MET A 295 -1.06 -41.51 -7.11
CA MET A 295 -1.89 -42.04 -8.19
C MET A 295 -1.08 -42.92 -9.16
N MET A 296 0.11 -42.46 -9.56
CA MET A 296 1.00 -43.24 -10.44
C MET A 296 1.40 -44.56 -9.81
N LYS A 297 1.92 -44.55 -8.58
CA LYS A 297 2.27 -45.79 -7.86
C LYS A 297 1.06 -46.72 -7.64
N THR A 298 -0.14 -46.18 -7.43
CA THR A 298 -1.37 -46.99 -7.28
C THR A 298 -1.69 -47.74 -8.57
N VAL A 299 -1.47 -47.12 -9.73
CA VAL A 299 -1.60 -47.79 -11.04
C VAL A 299 -0.50 -48.84 -11.26
N GLU A 300 0.73 -48.57 -10.83
CA GLU A 300 1.83 -49.54 -10.90
C GLU A 300 1.58 -50.79 -10.05
N VAL A 301 1.11 -50.62 -8.81
CA VAL A 301 0.73 -51.75 -7.93
C VAL A 301 -0.46 -52.52 -8.51
N ALA A 302 -1.51 -51.83 -8.98
CA ALA A 302 -2.64 -52.49 -9.63
C ALA A 302 -2.24 -53.30 -10.88
N LYS A 303 -1.20 -52.87 -11.60
CA LYS A 303 -0.61 -53.64 -12.71
C LYS A 303 0.17 -54.86 -12.21
N MET A 304 1.07 -54.69 -11.22
CA MET A 304 1.82 -55.82 -10.65
C MET A 304 0.88 -56.89 -10.12
N ASP A 305 -0.21 -56.49 -9.47
CA ASP A 305 -1.28 -57.38 -9.00
C ASP A 305 -1.97 -58.16 -10.12
N HIS A 306 -2.15 -57.56 -11.30
CA HIS A 306 -2.68 -58.24 -12.49
C HIS A 306 -1.67 -59.24 -13.06
N ASP A 307 -0.40 -58.84 -13.19
CA ASP A 307 0.68 -59.69 -13.70
C ASP A 307 0.93 -60.88 -12.75
N ILE A 308 0.83 -60.68 -11.43
CA ILE A 308 0.87 -61.71 -10.38
C ILE A 308 -0.30 -62.69 -10.52
N LYS A 309 -1.53 -62.20 -10.65
CA LYS A 309 -2.73 -63.06 -10.82
C LYS A 309 -2.68 -63.84 -12.14
N SER A 310 -2.08 -63.27 -13.18
CA SER A 310 -1.80 -63.96 -14.45
C SER A 310 -0.78 -65.09 -14.27
N LYS A 311 0.36 -64.82 -13.61
CA LYS A 311 1.38 -65.83 -13.29
C LYS A 311 0.85 -66.96 -12.41
N ASP A 312 0.03 -66.68 -11.39
CA ASP A 312 -0.52 -67.74 -10.52
C ASP A 312 -1.39 -68.73 -11.33
N ASN A 313 -2.27 -68.22 -12.19
CA ASN A 313 -3.09 -69.04 -13.08
C ASN A 313 -2.23 -69.93 -14.00
N LEU A 314 -1.19 -69.35 -14.63
CA LEU A 314 -0.28 -70.10 -15.51
C LEU A 314 0.52 -71.18 -14.75
N LEU A 315 1.00 -70.89 -13.54
CA LEU A 315 1.72 -71.87 -12.72
C LEU A 315 0.77 -72.96 -12.21
N ASN A 316 -0.48 -72.64 -11.91
CA ASN A 316 -1.50 -73.64 -11.57
C ASN A 316 -1.81 -74.54 -12.78
N GLU A 317 -1.94 -74.00 -13.99
CA GLU A 317 -2.10 -74.78 -15.23
C GLU A 317 -0.86 -75.66 -15.53
N ALA A 318 0.36 -75.15 -15.32
CA ALA A 318 1.58 -75.94 -15.47
C ALA A 318 1.62 -77.13 -14.48
N ASN A 319 1.17 -76.94 -13.23
CA ASN A 319 1.03 -78.04 -12.26
C ASN A 319 -0.03 -79.08 -12.71
N GLU A 320 -1.13 -78.64 -13.33
CA GLU A 320 -2.14 -79.56 -13.90
C GLU A 320 -1.57 -80.40 -15.06
N VAL A 321 -0.68 -79.83 -15.88
CA VAL A 321 0.01 -80.55 -16.97
C VAL A 321 1.03 -81.54 -16.39
N ILE A 322 1.94 -81.08 -15.51
CA ILE A 322 2.95 -81.93 -14.86
C ILE A 322 2.31 -83.11 -14.14
N ARG A 323 1.16 -82.92 -13.46
CA ARG A 323 0.44 -84.00 -12.79
C ARG A 323 -0.22 -85.00 -13.74
N LYS A 324 -0.60 -84.60 -14.96
CA LYS A 324 -1.07 -85.54 -16.01
C LYS A 324 0.11 -86.36 -16.55
N GLN A 325 1.19 -85.68 -16.92
CA GLN A 325 2.42 -86.31 -17.41
C GLN A 325 3.03 -87.28 -16.37
N ALA A 326 2.94 -86.98 -15.07
CA ALA A 326 3.35 -87.90 -14.01
C ALA A 326 2.52 -89.18 -13.95
N ALA A 327 1.21 -89.10 -14.22
CA ALA A 327 0.34 -90.28 -14.30
C ALA A 327 0.61 -91.08 -15.58
N GLU A 328 0.84 -90.41 -16.72
CA GLU A 328 1.23 -91.04 -17.98
C GLU A 328 2.58 -91.78 -17.86
N VAL A 329 3.58 -91.15 -17.21
CA VAL A 329 4.86 -91.80 -16.85
C VAL A 329 4.63 -93.04 -15.97
N GLN A 330 3.75 -92.97 -14.97
CA GLN A 330 3.48 -94.10 -14.07
C GLN A 330 2.78 -95.26 -14.80
N GLU A 331 1.90 -94.97 -15.76
CA GLU A 331 1.28 -95.99 -16.62
C GLU A 331 2.31 -96.61 -17.57
N LEU A 332 3.15 -95.80 -18.21
CA LEU A 332 4.23 -96.29 -19.08
C LEU A 332 5.24 -97.16 -18.29
N GLN A 333 5.66 -96.75 -17.09
CA GLN A 333 6.50 -97.56 -16.19
C GLN A 333 5.89 -98.94 -15.94
N LYS A 334 4.58 -98.99 -15.68
CA LYS A 334 3.86 -100.24 -15.44
C LYS A 334 3.84 -101.13 -16.69
N THR A 335 3.56 -100.58 -17.87
CA THR A 335 3.54 -101.37 -19.11
C THR A 335 4.92 -101.89 -19.52
N VAL A 336 5.99 -101.12 -19.28
CA VAL A 336 7.37 -101.56 -19.49
C VAL A 336 7.73 -102.69 -18.53
N ALA A 337 7.41 -102.57 -17.24
CA ALA A 337 7.67 -103.62 -16.26
C ALA A 337 6.87 -104.92 -16.54
N GLU A 338 5.64 -104.81 -17.03
CA GLU A 338 4.84 -105.97 -17.48
C GLU A 338 5.49 -106.65 -18.70
N LYS A 339 6.04 -105.87 -19.63
CA LYS A 339 6.77 -106.41 -20.80
C LYS A 339 8.13 -107.02 -20.44
N GLU A 340 8.82 -106.49 -19.44
CA GLU A 340 10.02 -107.13 -18.87
C GLU A 340 9.71 -108.52 -18.33
N GLN A 341 8.63 -108.66 -17.55
CA GLN A 341 8.22 -109.96 -17.02
C GLN A 341 7.82 -110.94 -18.14
N GLU A 342 7.07 -110.49 -19.16
CA GLU A 342 6.74 -111.32 -20.33
C GLU A 342 7.99 -111.84 -21.06
N LEU A 343 9.03 -110.99 -21.25
CA LEU A 343 10.27 -111.40 -21.90
C LEU A 343 11.12 -112.33 -21.03
N GLU A 344 11.17 -112.11 -19.72
CA GLU A 344 11.85 -113.00 -18.75
C GLU A 344 11.19 -114.41 -18.74
N GLU A 345 9.86 -114.48 -18.73
CA GLU A 345 9.10 -115.73 -18.81
C GLU A 345 9.34 -116.47 -20.14
N LEU A 346 9.42 -115.73 -21.26
CA LEU A 346 9.76 -116.30 -22.58
C LEU A 346 11.21 -116.77 -22.67
N ALA A 347 12.17 -116.04 -22.07
CA ALA A 347 13.58 -116.44 -22.01
C ALA A 347 13.77 -117.72 -21.18
N MET A 348 13.09 -117.84 -20.04
CA MET A 348 13.08 -119.03 -19.20
C MET A 348 12.47 -120.25 -19.93
N LEU A 349 11.37 -120.06 -20.67
CA LEU A 349 10.79 -121.10 -21.51
C LEU A 349 11.75 -121.53 -22.64
N ARG A 350 12.45 -120.57 -23.25
CA ARG A 350 13.42 -120.79 -24.32
C ARG A 350 14.62 -121.61 -23.83
N GLU A 351 15.20 -121.30 -22.67
CA GLU A 351 16.33 -122.08 -22.14
C GLU A 351 15.91 -123.52 -21.77
N LEU A 352 14.67 -123.73 -21.30
CA LEU A 352 14.11 -125.06 -21.08
C LEU A 352 13.94 -125.86 -22.39
N ASP A 353 13.50 -125.24 -23.48
CA ASP A 353 13.39 -125.93 -24.79
C ASP A 353 14.76 -126.19 -25.44
N LYS A 354 15.74 -125.34 -25.18
CA LYS A 354 17.16 -125.53 -25.54
C LYS A 354 17.78 -126.70 -24.78
N GLU A 355 17.48 -126.87 -23.49
CA GLU A 355 17.88 -128.04 -22.72
C GLU A 355 17.24 -129.34 -23.25
N LYS A 356 15.93 -129.33 -23.54
CA LYS A 356 15.24 -130.48 -24.19
C LYS A 356 15.90 -130.86 -25.52
N LEU A 357 16.31 -129.87 -26.32
CA LEU A 357 17.00 -130.12 -27.58
C LEU A 357 18.42 -130.68 -27.38
N ALA A 358 19.16 -130.27 -26.36
CA ALA A 358 20.45 -130.87 -26.02
C ALA A 358 20.30 -132.34 -25.55
N VAL A 359 19.24 -132.66 -24.80
CA VAL A 359 18.89 -134.04 -24.42
C VAL A 359 18.48 -134.87 -25.65
N ALA A 360 17.73 -134.29 -26.60
CA ALA A 360 17.42 -134.94 -27.85
C ALA A 360 18.68 -135.14 -28.73
N GLU A 361 19.59 -134.17 -28.76
CA GLU A 361 20.83 -134.25 -29.55
C GLU A 361 21.76 -135.34 -29.03
N THR A 362 21.97 -135.40 -27.71
CA THR A 362 22.76 -136.46 -27.06
C THR A 362 22.14 -137.85 -27.29
N SER A 363 20.82 -138.00 -27.15
CA SER A 363 20.14 -139.28 -27.44
C SER A 363 20.26 -139.71 -28.92
N LEU A 364 20.23 -138.77 -29.88
CA LEU A 364 20.46 -139.08 -31.29
C LEU A 364 21.94 -139.36 -31.60
N GLN A 365 22.89 -138.75 -30.90
CA GLN A 365 24.32 -139.09 -30.97
C GLN A 365 24.57 -140.52 -30.47
N GLU A 366 23.96 -140.92 -29.36
CA GLU A 366 23.98 -142.31 -28.85
C GLU A 366 23.39 -143.30 -29.86
N GLN A 367 22.19 -143.02 -30.40
CA GLN A 367 21.56 -143.86 -31.44
C GLN A 367 22.42 -143.95 -32.70
N THR A 368 23.10 -142.87 -33.09
CA THR A 368 24.05 -142.86 -34.22
C THR A 368 25.24 -143.78 -33.96
N PHE A 369 25.82 -143.73 -32.76
CA PHE A 369 26.93 -144.60 -32.35
C PHE A 369 26.52 -146.08 -32.31
N VAL A 370 25.33 -146.39 -31.78
CA VAL A 370 24.76 -147.74 -31.79
C VAL A 370 24.49 -148.23 -33.22
N TRP A 371 23.95 -147.38 -34.10
CA TRP A 371 23.74 -147.72 -35.51
C TRP A 371 25.05 -147.98 -36.27
N LEU A 372 26.09 -147.18 -36.04
CA LEU A 372 27.42 -147.40 -36.60
C LEU A 372 28.00 -148.74 -36.13
N SER A 373 27.94 -149.02 -34.83
CA SER A 373 28.39 -150.28 -34.24
C SER A 373 27.64 -151.50 -34.80
N ALA A 374 26.31 -151.40 -34.93
CA ALA A 374 25.48 -152.43 -35.54
C ALA A 374 25.76 -152.60 -37.05
N GLN A 375 26.13 -151.53 -37.76
CA GLN A 375 26.55 -151.62 -39.16
C GLN A 375 27.90 -152.33 -39.30
N GLU A 376 28.84 -152.13 -38.36
CA GLU A 376 30.14 -152.81 -38.37
C GLU A 376 30.03 -154.29 -38.01
N GLU A 377 29.23 -154.65 -37.01
CA GLU A 377 28.90 -156.06 -36.76
C GLU A 377 28.12 -156.68 -37.93
N LEU A 378 27.24 -155.94 -38.63
CA LEU A 378 26.62 -156.44 -39.87
C LEU A 378 27.66 -156.68 -40.98
N LYS A 379 28.70 -155.84 -41.11
CA LYS A 379 29.83 -156.10 -42.05
C LYS A 379 30.55 -157.39 -41.66
N ARG A 380 30.92 -157.56 -40.38
CA ARG A 380 31.54 -158.79 -39.86
C ARG A 380 30.69 -160.03 -40.14
N VAL A 381 29.38 -159.98 -39.85
CA VAL A 381 28.43 -161.07 -40.14
C VAL A 381 28.29 -161.32 -41.65
N THR A 382 28.38 -160.28 -42.49
CA THR A 382 28.41 -160.44 -43.96
C THR A 382 29.65 -161.22 -44.39
N GLU A 383 30.82 -160.88 -43.85
CA GLU A 383 32.10 -161.53 -44.14
C GLU A 383 32.13 -162.97 -43.60
N GLU A 384 31.55 -163.23 -42.43
CA GLU A 384 31.46 -164.57 -41.85
C GLU A 384 30.48 -165.47 -42.61
N ALA A 385 29.32 -164.93 -43.02
CA ALA A 385 28.37 -165.62 -43.90
C ALA A 385 28.97 -165.89 -45.30
N HIS A 386 29.85 -165.02 -45.79
CA HIS A 386 30.58 -165.25 -47.03
C HIS A 386 31.63 -166.38 -46.92
N LYS A 387 32.22 -166.58 -45.73
CA LYS A 387 33.11 -167.73 -45.44
C LYS A 387 32.31 -169.04 -45.31
N HIS A 388 31.15 -169.02 -44.68
CA HIS A 388 30.30 -170.21 -44.45
C HIS A 388 29.37 -170.58 -45.63
N MET A 389 29.85 -170.43 -46.86
CA MET A 389 29.07 -170.61 -48.10
C MET A 389 28.76 -172.08 -48.46
N SER A 390 27.94 -172.78 -47.67
CA SER A 390 27.05 -173.85 -48.16
C SER A 390 26.06 -174.35 -47.09
N ARG A 391 24.74 -174.27 -47.41
CA ARG A 391 23.56 -174.70 -46.62
C ARG A 391 23.04 -173.79 -45.49
N THR A 392 22.46 -172.65 -45.86
CA THR A 392 21.14 -172.18 -45.33
C THR A 392 20.57 -171.15 -46.30
N ASN A 393 19.27 -171.21 -46.59
CA ASN A 393 18.61 -170.19 -47.44
C ASN A 393 17.81 -169.17 -46.59
N GLU A 394 17.36 -169.57 -45.40
CA GLU A 394 16.61 -168.72 -44.47
C GLU A 394 17.48 -167.60 -43.88
N THR A 395 18.72 -167.91 -43.47
CA THR A 395 19.67 -166.92 -42.93
C THR A 395 20.01 -165.78 -43.92
N LEU A 396 19.90 -166.02 -45.23
CA LEU A 396 20.07 -164.99 -46.27
C LEU A 396 18.84 -164.08 -46.42
N GLU A 397 17.66 -164.57 -46.04
CA GLU A 397 16.42 -163.77 -46.03
C GLU A 397 16.31 -162.96 -44.73
N GLU A 398 16.65 -163.54 -43.59
CA GLU A 398 16.82 -162.84 -42.32
C GLU A 398 17.86 -161.71 -42.44
N PHE A 399 19.03 -161.99 -43.03
CA PHE A 399 20.05 -160.98 -43.33
C PHE A 399 19.51 -159.87 -44.25
N ARG A 400 18.64 -160.19 -45.21
CA ARG A 400 18.00 -159.19 -46.09
C ARG A 400 17.00 -158.33 -45.33
N GLN A 401 16.25 -158.92 -44.40
CA GLN A 401 15.32 -158.20 -43.50
C GLN A 401 16.09 -157.28 -42.54
N VAL A 402 17.16 -157.75 -41.90
CA VAL A 402 18.05 -156.94 -41.04
C VAL A 402 18.69 -155.80 -41.85
N LYS A 403 19.19 -156.07 -43.06
CA LYS A 403 19.75 -155.04 -43.95
C LYS A 403 18.70 -154.01 -44.40
N LYS A 404 17.43 -154.42 -44.54
CA LYS A 404 16.32 -153.49 -44.78
C LYS A 404 16.05 -152.64 -43.53
N LEU A 405 15.86 -153.24 -42.36
CA LEU A 405 15.63 -152.55 -41.09
C LEU A 405 16.75 -151.56 -40.77
N LEU A 406 18.02 -151.90 -41.03
CA LEU A 406 19.17 -151.00 -40.80
C LEU A 406 19.22 -149.83 -41.81
N SER A 407 18.56 -149.96 -42.97
CA SER A 407 18.32 -148.87 -43.93
C SER A 407 17.10 -148.03 -43.57
N ASP A 408 16.02 -148.66 -43.09
CA ASP A 408 14.80 -148.00 -42.62
C ASP A 408 15.14 -147.13 -41.39
N LEU A 409 15.82 -147.70 -40.39
CA LEU A 409 16.40 -146.99 -39.22
C LEU A 409 17.39 -145.88 -39.62
N ARG A 410 18.18 -146.06 -40.68
CA ARG A 410 19.05 -144.99 -41.19
C ARG A 410 18.23 -143.81 -41.72
N SER A 411 17.12 -144.10 -42.41
CA SER A 411 16.23 -143.05 -42.92
C SER A 411 15.51 -142.32 -41.79
N GLU A 412 15.10 -143.04 -40.74
CA GLU A 412 14.53 -142.47 -39.52
C GLU A 412 15.55 -141.60 -38.78
N LEU A 413 16.77 -142.10 -38.54
CA LEU A 413 17.86 -141.36 -37.90
C LEU A 413 18.22 -140.07 -38.66
N VAL A 414 18.35 -140.13 -39.99
CA VAL A 414 18.61 -138.95 -40.84
C VAL A 414 17.41 -138.00 -40.86
N SER A 415 16.17 -138.51 -40.80
CA SER A 415 14.98 -137.66 -40.69
C SER A 415 14.90 -136.96 -39.32
N SER A 416 15.31 -137.64 -38.25
CA SER A 416 15.37 -137.09 -36.89
C SER A 416 16.48 -136.06 -36.74
N GLN A 417 17.68 -136.34 -37.28
CA GLN A 417 18.77 -135.38 -37.37
C GLN A 417 18.36 -134.12 -38.16
N LYS A 418 17.63 -134.29 -39.28
CA LYS A 418 17.08 -133.17 -40.06
C LYS A 418 15.98 -132.41 -39.30
N SER A 419 15.16 -133.11 -38.52
CA SER A 419 14.16 -132.51 -37.63
C SER A 419 14.83 -131.67 -36.54
N LEU A 420 15.86 -132.20 -35.88
CA LEU A 420 16.63 -131.50 -34.85
C LEU A 420 17.34 -130.27 -35.43
N ALA A 421 17.99 -130.39 -36.59
CA ALA A 421 18.58 -129.24 -37.28
C ALA A 421 17.53 -128.17 -37.65
N SER A 422 16.33 -128.58 -38.07
CA SER A 422 15.22 -127.65 -38.31
C SER A 422 14.63 -127.04 -37.04
N SER A 423 14.72 -127.73 -35.89
CA SER A 423 14.27 -127.21 -34.60
C SER A 423 15.30 -126.25 -34.02
N ARG A 424 16.60 -126.53 -34.20
CA ARG A 424 17.71 -125.65 -33.84
C ARG A 424 17.63 -124.33 -34.61
N GLY A 425 17.45 -124.37 -35.93
CA GLY A 425 17.29 -123.14 -36.72
C GLY A 425 16.09 -122.28 -36.30
N LYS A 426 15.00 -122.90 -35.84
CA LYS A 426 13.86 -122.17 -35.24
C LYS A 426 14.20 -121.55 -33.89
N MET A 427 14.95 -122.25 -33.03
CA MET A 427 15.41 -121.71 -31.75
C MET A 427 16.42 -120.56 -31.90
N GLU A 428 17.27 -120.62 -32.92
CA GLU A 428 18.20 -119.53 -33.30
C GLU A 428 17.41 -118.34 -33.90
N GLU A 429 16.34 -118.59 -34.68
CA GLU A 429 15.41 -117.54 -35.14
C GLU A 429 14.61 -116.90 -33.98
N GLN A 430 14.18 -117.69 -33.00
CA GLN A 430 13.47 -117.22 -31.80
C GLN A 430 14.39 -116.44 -30.85
N GLU A 431 15.65 -116.86 -30.69
CA GLU A 431 16.68 -116.09 -29.97
C GLU A 431 16.87 -114.72 -30.62
N GLY A 432 17.10 -114.67 -31.94
CA GLY A 432 17.17 -113.43 -32.71
C GLY A 432 15.85 -112.65 -32.83
N GLN A 433 14.73 -113.13 -32.26
CA GLN A 433 13.49 -112.37 -32.05
C GLN A 433 13.45 -111.78 -30.64
N LEU A 434 13.78 -112.58 -29.61
CA LEU A 434 13.87 -112.12 -28.22
C LEU A 434 14.94 -111.05 -28.02
N GLU A 435 16.14 -111.21 -28.61
CA GLU A 435 17.21 -110.20 -28.56
C GLU A 435 16.76 -108.84 -29.08
N ARG A 436 15.95 -108.81 -30.15
CA ARG A 436 15.38 -107.57 -30.69
C ARG A 436 14.33 -106.97 -29.75
N GLN A 437 13.44 -107.80 -29.19
CA GLN A 437 12.44 -107.32 -28.24
C GLN A 437 13.06 -106.77 -26.94
N VAL A 438 14.16 -107.36 -26.47
CA VAL A 438 14.95 -106.84 -25.35
C VAL A 438 15.59 -105.49 -25.72
N ALA A 439 16.24 -105.37 -26.88
CA ALA A 439 16.84 -104.11 -27.32
C ALA A 439 15.81 -102.99 -27.54
N GLU A 440 14.65 -103.30 -28.14
CA GLU A 440 13.52 -102.37 -28.30
C GLU A 440 12.96 -101.90 -26.94
N LEU A 441 12.96 -102.77 -25.93
CA LEU A 441 12.53 -102.45 -24.57
C LEU A 441 13.59 -101.63 -23.81
N GLU A 442 14.89 -101.90 -24.00
CA GLU A 442 15.98 -101.08 -23.46
C GLU A 442 15.97 -99.66 -24.04
N GLU A 443 15.65 -99.49 -25.32
CA GLU A 443 15.46 -98.17 -25.93
C GLU A 443 14.26 -97.45 -25.32
N GLN A 444 13.12 -98.14 -25.14
CA GLN A 444 11.94 -97.61 -24.45
C GLN A 444 12.23 -97.20 -23.00
N LYS A 445 13.03 -97.97 -22.26
CA LYS A 445 13.55 -97.58 -20.93
C LYS A 445 14.37 -96.30 -21.00
N GLY A 446 15.24 -96.15 -22.00
CA GLY A 446 16.04 -94.94 -22.22
C GLY A 446 15.18 -93.69 -22.46
N PHE A 447 14.15 -93.81 -23.31
CA PHE A 447 13.17 -92.74 -23.53
C PHE A 447 12.36 -92.43 -22.25
N LEU A 448 11.93 -93.45 -21.50
CA LEU A 448 11.19 -93.25 -20.27
C LEU A 448 12.04 -92.57 -19.17
N ILE A 449 13.30 -92.97 -18.98
CA ILE A 449 14.22 -92.35 -18.01
C ILE A 449 14.54 -90.90 -18.36
N SER A 450 14.70 -90.58 -19.66
CA SER A 450 14.93 -89.20 -20.10
C SER A 450 13.66 -88.34 -19.98
N TYR A 451 12.48 -88.89 -20.27
CA TYR A 451 11.21 -88.20 -20.06
C TYR A 451 10.91 -87.95 -18.57
N MET A 452 11.16 -88.93 -17.70
CA MET A 452 11.11 -88.77 -16.24
C MET A 452 12.00 -87.64 -15.74
N ARG A 453 13.22 -87.53 -16.26
CA ARG A 453 14.15 -86.47 -15.88
C ARG A 453 13.61 -85.10 -16.28
N SER A 454 13.17 -84.94 -17.52
CA SER A 454 12.58 -83.70 -18.03
C SER A 454 11.33 -83.28 -17.26
N LEU A 455 10.51 -84.24 -16.80
CA LEU A 455 9.35 -83.98 -15.96
C LEU A 455 9.72 -83.48 -14.56
N GLU A 456 10.74 -84.05 -13.92
CA GLU A 456 11.22 -83.60 -12.60
C GLU A 456 11.94 -82.24 -12.71
N GLU A 457 12.70 -81.99 -13.79
CA GLU A 457 13.27 -80.67 -14.12
C GLU A 457 12.17 -79.60 -14.29
N ALA A 458 11.10 -79.91 -15.04
CA ALA A 458 9.95 -79.02 -15.20
C ALA A 458 9.21 -78.75 -13.88
N LYS A 459 9.11 -79.75 -13.01
CA LYS A 459 8.55 -79.62 -11.66
C LYS A 459 9.39 -78.71 -10.77
N VAL A 460 10.72 -78.85 -10.76
CA VAL A 460 11.63 -77.96 -10.02
C VAL A 460 11.52 -76.50 -10.51
N GLU A 461 11.45 -76.27 -11.82
CA GLU A 461 11.32 -74.91 -12.37
C GLU A 461 9.97 -74.27 -12.04
N VAL A 462 8.87 -75.04 -12.05
CA VAL A 462 7.54 -74.58 -11.62
C VAL A 462 7.46 -74.35 -10.10
N GLU A 463 8.18 -75.11 -9.28
CA GLU A 463 8.33 -74.84 -7.84
C GLU A 463 9.15 -73.56 -7.58
N LYS A 464 10.20 -73.30 -8.38
CA LYS A 464 11.01 -72.08 -8.35
C LYS A 464 10.20 -70.83 -8.74
N GLU A 465 9.54 -70.82 -9.89
CA GLU A 465 8.67 -69.69 -10.28
C GLU A 465 7.52 -69.47 -9.27
N ARG A 466 7.04 -70.51 -8.58
CA ARG A 466 6.10 -70.37 -7.45
C ARG A 466 6.72 -69.75 -6.19
N LEU A 467 8.02 -69.80 -5.99
CA LEU A 467 8.71 -69.06 -4.92
C LEU A 467 8.91 -67.59 -5.33
N ASP A 468 9.36 -67.34 -6.56
CA ASP A 468 9.53 -65.98 -7.09
C ASP A 468 8.19 -65.22 -7.15
N LEU A 469 7.10 -65.91 -7.50
CA LEU A 469 5.75 -65.35 -7.42
C LEU A 469 5.34 -64.98 -5.99
N LYS A 470 5.66 -65.80 -4.98
CA LYS A 470 5.36 -65.47 -3.57
C LYS A 470 6.16 -64.25 -3.09
N VAL A 471 7.40 -64.09 -3.54
CA VAL A 471 8.21 -62.90 -3.28
C VAL A 471 7.60 -61.66 -3.94
N ALA A 472 7.12 -61.78 -5.18
CA ALA A 472 6.40 -60.71 -5.87
C ALA A 472 5.08 -60.34 -5.15
N MET A 473 4.31 -61.32 -4.69
CA MET A 473 3.08 -61.10 -3.90
C MET A 473 3.36 -60.37 -2.59
N ALA A 474 4.39 -60.78 -1.85
CA ALA A 474 4.79 -60.12 -0.61
C ALA A 474 5.16 -58.65 -0.86
N ARG A 475 5.93 -58.38 -1.94
CA ARG A 475 6.33 -57.02 -2.33
C ARG A 475 5.18 -56.16 -2.85
N SER A 476 4.21 -56.72 -3.57
CA SER A 476 3.00 -55.98 -3.99
C SER A 476 2.23 -55.50 -2.77
N LYS A 477 2.01 -56.38 -1.79
CA LYS A 477 1.31 -56.08 -0.54
C LYS A 477 2.07 -55.08 0.35
N GLU A 478 3.40 -55.15 0.41
CA GLU A 478 4.22 -54.15 1.10
C GLU A 478 4.03 -52.75 0.50
N LEU A 479 3.96 -52.66 -0.84
CA LEU A 479 3.67 -51.41 -1.55
C LEU A 479 2.21 -50.96 -1.41
N GLU A 480 1.22 -51.86 -1.30
CA GLU A 480 -0.15 -51.50 -0.91
C GLU A 480 -0.20 -50.83 0.47
N GLU A 481 0.54 -51.37 1.44
CA GLU A 481 0.61 -50.83 2.81
C GLU A 481 1.36 -49.49 2.87
N GLU A 482 2.46 -49.33 2.11
CA GLU A 482 3.11 -48.02 1.91
C GLU A 482 2.15 -46.99 1.31
N LEU A 483 1.40 -47.35 0.25
CA LEU A 483 0.48 -46.44 -0.42
C LEU A 483 -0.71 -46.07 0.46
N PHE A 484 -1.20 -46.99 1.28
CA PHE A 484 -2.22 -46.69 2.28
C PHE A 484 -1.70 -45.67 3.32
N HIS A 485 -0.48 -45.84 3.84
CA HIS A 485 0.11 -44.88 4.76
C HIS A 485 0.37 -43.52 4.11
N TYR A 486 0.88 -43.50 2.87
CA TYR A 486 1.13 -42.27 2.11
C TYR A 486 -0.17 -41.53 1.77
N LYS A 487 -1.26 -42.25 1.51
CA LYS A 487 -2.60 -41.68 1.34
C LYS A 487 -3.12 -41.03 2.63
N LEU A 488 -2.93 -41.66 3.79
CA LEU A 488 -3.29 -41.06 5.09
C LEU A 488 -2.47 -39.78 5.38
N LEU A 489 -1.17 -39.78 5.06
CA LEU A 489 -0.33 -38.57 5.18
C LEU A 489 -0.82 -37.44 4.28
N ILE A 490 -1.23 -37.74 3.04
CA ILE A 490 -1.82 -36.75 2.13
C ILE A 490 -3.16 -36.24 2.66
N GLU A 491 -4.00 -37.09 3.27
CA GLU A 491 -5.26 -36.68 3.90
C GLU A 491 -5.04 -35.79 5.15
N GLU A 492 -4.04 -36.09 5.98
CA GLU A 492 -3.66 -35.23 7.11
C GLU A 492 -3.16 -33.86 6.64
N LEU A 493 -2.27 -33.83 5.64
CA LEU A 493 -1.77 -32.59 5.04
C LEU A 493 -2.90 -31.77 4.36
N GLN A 494 -3.93 -32.42 3.81
CA GLN A 494 -5.13 -31.74 3.29
C GLN A 494 -6.00 -31.12 4.39
N GLU A 495 -5.98 -31.65 5.61
CA GLU A 495 -6.67 -31.05 6.76
C GLU A 495 -5.86 -29.86 7.28
N GLN A 496 -4.57 -30.02 7.54
CA GLN A 496 -3.67 -28.93 7.98
C GLN A 496 -3.70 -27.73 7.01
N LEU A 497 -3.66 -28.00 5.69
CA LEU A 497 -3.80 -26.98 4.64
C LEU A 497 -5.15 -26.25 4.68
N ARG A 498 -6.23 -26.93 5.08
CA ARG A 498 -7.58 -26.34 5.20
C ARG A 498 -7.70 -25.49 6.46
N GLU A 499 -7.10 -25.92 7.56
CA GLU A 499 -6.97 -25.12 8.79
C GLU A 499 -6.16 -23.84 8.52
N GLU A 500 -5.01 -23.94 7.85
CA GLU A 500 -4.20 -22.78 7.45
C GLU A 500 -4.96 -21.83 6.52
N LYS A 501 -5.72 -22.34 5.54
CA LYS A 501 -6.64 -21.52 4.73
C LYS A 501 -7.65 -20.76 5.59
N SER A 502 -8.33 -21.45 6.51
CA SER A 502 -9.31 -20.82 7.41
C SER A 502 -8.69 -19.75 8.32
N SER A 503 -7.40 -19.87 8.63
CA SER A 503 -6.67 -18.87 9.41
C SER A 503 -6.18 -17.70 8.54
N LEU A 504 -5.85 -17.94 7.27
CA LEU A 504 -5.56 -16.91 6.28
C LEU A 504 -6.82 -16.07 5.95
N ASP A 505 -7.98 -16.72 5.82
CA ASP A 505 -9.27 -16.07 5.62
C ASP A 505 -9.62 -15.16 6.82
N ARG A 506 -9.44 -15.65 8.05
CA ARG A 506 -9.61 -14.84 9.27
C ARG A 506 -8.65 -13.64 9.30
N ALA A 507 -7.40 -13.82 8.89
CA ALA A 507 -6.45 -12.71 8.77
C ALA A 507 -6.86 -11.68 7.70
N MET A 508 -7.47 -12.10 6.59
CA MET A 508 -8.06 -11.18 5.60
C MET A 508 -9.23 -10.38 6.20
N GLU A 509 -10.10 -11.00 7.01
CA GLU A 509 -11.18 -10.30 7.72
C GLU A 509 -10.65 -9.32 8.78
N GLU A 510 -9.63 -9.71 9.55
CA GLU A 510 -8.95 -8.84 10.52
C GLU A 510 -8.35 -7.60 9.83
N ILE A 511 -7.60 -7.78 8.73
CA ILE A 511 -7.05 -6.67 7.93
C ILE A 511 -8.16 -5.79 7.37
N ALA A 512 -9.24 -6.35 6.82
CA ALA A 512 -10.37 -5.57 6.32
C ALA A 512 -11.03 -4.74 7.44
N SER A 513 -11.05 -5.25 8.67
CA SER A 513 -11.53 -4.51 9.85
C SER A 513 -10.58 -3.36 10.25
N LEU A 514 -9.26 -3.58 10.22
CA LEU A 514 -8.25 -2.56 10.49
C LEU A 514 -8.23 -1.48 9.41
N GLN A 515 -8.30 -1.85 8.13
CA GLN A 515 -8.43 -0.92 6.99
C GLN A 515 -9.70 -0.07 7.12
N LYS A 516 -10.82 -0.64 7.58
CA LYS A 516 -12.05 0.11 7.88
C LYS A 516 -11.87 1.09 9.04
N ALA A 517 -11.20 0.68 10.12
CA ALA A 517 -10.89 1.55 11.26
C ALA A 517 -9.94 2.69 10.87
N LEU A 518 -8.90 2.41 10.10
CA LEU A 518 -7.97 3.38 9.53
C LEU A 518 -8.69 4.39 8.64
N ASN A 519 -9.58 3.94 7.74
CA ASN A 519 -10.39 4.83 6.91
C ASN A 519 -11.31 5.73 7.75
N GLN A 520 -11.94 5.20 8.81
CA GLN A 520 -12.72 6.02 9.74
C GLN A 520 -11.85 7.06 10.46
N LYS A 521 -10.66 6.68 10.94
CA LYS A 521 -9.73 7.62 11.61
C LYS A 521 -9.16 8.66 10.67
N ASN A 522 -8.97 8.34 9.38
CA ASN A 522 -8.63 9.31 8.35
C ASN A 522 -9.75 10.34 8.14
N SER A 523 -11.04 9.95 8.12
CA SER A 523 -12.14 10.93 8.09
C SER A 523 -12.19 11.78 9.37
N GLU A 524 -12.12 11.17 10.56
CA GLU A 524 -12.09 11.90 11.84
C GLU A 524 -10.87 12.85 11.97
N PHE A 525 -9.78 12.57 11.27
CA PHE A 525 -8.60 13.44 11.17
C PHE A 525 -8.85 14.59 10.18
N GLY A 526 -9.38 14.31 8.98
CA GLY A 526 -9.69 15.33 7.98
C GLY A 526 -10.77 16.33 8.42
N ASP A 527 -11.78 15.86 9.14
CA ASP A 527 -12.82 16.72 9.74
C ASP A 527 -12.21 17.66 10.80
N ALA A 528 -11.32 17.14 11.65
CA ALA A 528 -10.61 17.92 12.66
C ALA A 528 -9.62 18.93 12.06
N GLN A 529 -8.92 18.55 10.98
CA GLN A 529 -8.05 19.45 10.23
C GLN A 529 -8.85 20.60 9.58
N SER A 530 -10.03 20.30 9.04
CA SER A 530 -10.92 21.29 8.42
C SER A 530 -11.43 22.30 9.47
N LEU A 531 -11.92 21.81 10.61
CA LEU A 531 -12.35 22.67 11.73
C LEU A 531 -11.19 23.52 12.29
N LEU A 532 -9.96 22.98 12.30
CA LEU A 532 -8.79 23.75 12.72
C LEU A 532 -8.48 24.90 11.74
N GLN A 533 -8.62 24.68 10.43
CA GLN A 533 -8.49 25.74 9.42
C GLN A 533 -9.59 26.83 9.54
N GLU A 534 -10.81 26.45 9.93
CA GLU A 534 -11.87 27.42 10.26
C GLU A 534 -11.47 28.28 11.47
N LYS A 535 -10.84 27.70 12.50
CA LYS A 535 -10.33 28.45 13.66
C LYS A 535 -9.08 29.28 13.38
N GLU A 536 -8.23 28.86 12.45
CA GLU A 536 -7.16 29.70 11.92
C GLU A 536 -7.71 30.93 11.17
N ALA A 537 -8.81 30.77 10.42
CA ALA A 537 -9.49 31.89 9.76
C ALA A 537 -10.16 32.85 10.77
N GLU A 538 -10.90 32.34 11.75
CA GLU A 538 -11.48 33.14 12.86
C GLU A 538 -10.41 33.95 13.61
N LEU A 539 -9.22 33.36 13.83
CA LEU A 539 -8.10 34.04 14.47
C LEU A 539 -7.55 35.20 13.63
N VAL A 540 -7.46 35.03 12.30
CA VAL A 540 -7.04 36.10 11.39
C VAL A 540 -8.07 37.23 11.37
N GLU A 541 -9.37 36.91 11.33
CA GLU A 541 -10.44 37.91 11.39
C GLU A 541 -10.42 38.70 12.72
N ALA A 542 -10.27 38.01 13.86
CA ALA A 542 -10.15 38.66 15.17
C ALA A 542 -8.94 39.61 15.25
N ARG A 543 -7.79 39.22 14.70
CA ARG A 543 -6.59 40.07 14.62
C ARG A 543 -6.80 41.30 13.73
N LEU A 544 -7.50 41.15 12.60
CA LEU A 544 -7.87 42.26 11.73
C LEU A 544 -8.87 43.21 12.40
N GLN A 545 -9.83 42.71 13.17
CA GLN A 545 -10.75 43.54 13.96
C GLN A 545 -9.98 44.37 15.01
N ILE A 546 -9.02 43.77 15.72
CA ILE A 546 -8.16 44.49 16.68
C ILE A 546 -7.32 45.56 15.99
N GLN A 547 -6.82 45.31 14.78
CA GLN A 547 -6.10 46.33 14.00
C GLN A 547 -7.02 47.48 13.57
N HIS A 548 -8.27 47.19 13.18
CA HIS A 548 -9.27 48.20 12.83
C HIS A 548 -9.57 49.11 14.03
N LEU A 549 -9.96 48.53 15.17
CA LEU A 549 -10.26 49.27 16.40
C LEU A 549 -9.05 50.11 16.88
N LYS A 550 -7.81 49.59 16.76
CA LYS A 550 -6.60 50.39 17.06
C LYS A 550 -6.38 51.57 16.11
N SER A 551 -6.80 51.46 14.85
CA SER A 551 -6.77 52.60 13.92
C SER A 551 -7.86 53.64 14.22
N GLU A 552 -9.03 53.21 14.69
CA GLU A 552 -10.10 54.10 15.17
C GLU A 552 -9.73 54.78 16.50
N GLN A 553 -9.10 54.05 17.43
CA GLN A 553 -8.52 54.62 18.64
C GLN A 553 -7.47 55.69 18.31
N ALA A 554 -6.65 55.47 17.29
CA ALA A 554 -5.65 56.45 16.85
C ALA A 554 -6.28 57.70 16.23
N THR A 555 -7.34 57.58 15.42
CA THR A 555 -8.05 58.77 14.90
C THR A 555 -8.81 59.53 15.98
N ILE A 556 -9.40 58.84 16.96
CA ILE A 556 -10.04 59.49 18.12
C ILE A 556 -9.03 60.20 19.02
N ARG A 557 -7.80 59.67 19.17
CA ARG A 557 -6.72 60.38 19.89
C ARG A 557 -6.29 61.64 19.14
N LEU A 558 -6.12 61.58 17.81
CA LEU A 558 -5.82 62.78 17.02
C LEU A 558 -6.93 63.85 17.13
N THR A 559 -8.21 63.47 17.11
CA THR A 559 -9.30 64.45 17.32
C THR A 559 -9.40 64.93 18.76
N LEU A 560 -8.90 64.18 19.74
CA LEU A 560 -8.75 64.63 21.13
C LEU A 560 -7.65 65.69 21.23
N ASP A 561 -6.47 65.45 20.64
CA ASP A 561 -5.34 66.38 20.62
C ASP A 561 -5.69 67.70 19.89
N GLU A 562 -6.44 67.61 18.78
CA GLU A 562 -7.03 68.76 18.09
C GLU A 562 -7.99 69.54 19.00
N LYS A 563 -8.86 68.85 19.75
CA LYS A 563 -9.85 69.48 20.63
C LYS A 563 -9.27 70.05 21.92
N ASP A 564 -8.22 69.46 22.50
CA ASP A 564 -7.46 70.08 23.60
C ASP A 564 -6.74 71.35 23.10
N SER A 565 -6.27 71.36 21.85
CA SER A 565 -5.67 72.54 21.21
C SER A 565 -6.69 73.66 20.94
N ASP A 566 -7.87 73.32 20.42
CA ASP A 566 -8.98 74.27 20.21
C ASP A 566 -9.52 74.82 21.54
N LEU A 567 -9.64 73.98 22.58
CA LEU A 567 -10.03 74.39 23.93
C LEU A 567 -9.01 75.34 24.55
N LEU A 568 -7.70 75.06 24.43
CA LEU A 568 -6.64 75.95 24.91
C LEU A 568 -6.63 77.29 24.15
N SER A 569 -6.90 77.27 22.85
CA SER A 569 -7.09 78.48 22.01
C SER A 569 -8.29 79.31 22.47
N ALA A 570 -9.42 78.66 22.80
CA ALA A 570 -10.61 79.33 23.34
C ALA A 570 -10.38 79.89 24.76
N GLN A 571 -9.69 79.13 25.63
CA GLN A 571 -9.33 79.57 26.98
C GLN A 571 -8.37 80.78 26.97
N ASN A 572 -7.40 80.81 26.06
CA ASN A 572 -6.50 81.96 25.91
C ASN A 572 -7.27 83.22 25.47
N LYS A 573 -8.17 83.12 24.49
CA LYS A 573 -9.03 84.25 24.07
C LYS A 573 -9.95 84.73 25.20
N LEU A 574 -10.54 83.80 25.97
CA LEU A 574 -11.33 84.14 27.15
C LEU A 574 -10.48 84.85 28.22
N LYS A 575 -9.25 84.39 28.43
CA LYS A 575 -8.29 85.02 29.36
C LYS A 575 -7.90 86.42 28.90
N GLU A 576 -7.54 86.61 27.63
CA GLU A 576 -7.24 87.91 27.02
C GLU A 576 -8.42 88.89 27.19
N LEU A 577 -9.64 88.47 26.84
CA LEU A 577 -10.85 89.27 27.03
C LEU A 577 -11.13 89.56 28.52
N SER A 578 -10.87 88.62 29.42
CA SER A 578 -11.04 88.84 30.87
C SER A 578 -10.01 89.81 31.44
N GLU A 579 -8.77 89.81 30.92
CA GLU A 579 -7.71 90.75 31.31
C GLU A 579 -7.97 92.16 30.76
N GLU A 580 -8.48 92.27 29.53
CA GLU A 580 -9.00 93.54 29.00
C GLU A 580 -10.16 94.06 29.85
N VAL A 581 -11.14 93.22 30.18
CA VAL A 581 -12.29 93.60 31.03
C VAL A 581 -11.83 93.98 32.45
N ALA A 582 -10.83 93.31 33.02
CA ALA A 582 -10.24 93.68 34.30
C ALA A 582 -9.57 95.06 34.24
N GLN A 583 -8.72 95.32 33.24
CA GLN A 583 -8.08 96.62 33.03
C GLN A 583 -9.10 97.74 32.79
N LEU A 584 -10.17 97.48 32.04
CA LEU A 584 -11.24 98.45 31.82
C LEU A 584 -12.04 98.73 33.10
N ASN A 585 -12.27 97.73 33.94
CA ASN A 585 -12.87 97.93 35.27
C ASN A 585 -11.96 98.69 36.23
N GLU A 586 -10.64 98.50 36.17
CA GLU A 586 -9.66 99.27 36.95
C GLU A 586 -9.64 100.74 36.52
N LEU A 587 -9.56 101.01 35.20
CA LEU A 587 -9.63 102.37 34.64
C LEU A 587 -10.95 103.07 34.99
N LEU A 588 -12.08 102.36 34.88
CA LEU A 588 -13.40 102.88 35.24
C LEU A 588 -13.52 103.14 36.74
N SER A 589 -12.90 102.31 37.59
CA SER A 589 -12.87 102.50 39.04
C SER A 589 -12.00 103.71 39.44
N SER A 590 -10.82 103.86 38.82
CA SER A 590 -9.94 105.01 39.00
C SER A 590 -10.62 106.32 38.59
N SER A 591 -11.26 106.35 37.41
CA SER A 591 -12.05 107.48 36.94
C SER A 591 -13.24 107.79 37.85
N LYS A 592 -13.94 106.76 38.35
CA LYS A 592 -15.02 106.91 39.34
C LYS A 592 -14.52 107.48 40.66
N GLU A 593 -13.35 107.08 41.14
CA GLU A 593 -12.72 107.69 42.33
C GLU A 593 -12.32 109.14 42.10
N GLN A 594 -11.78 109.49 40.94
CA GLN A 594 -11.46 110.86 40.58
C GLN A 594 -12.74 111.73 40.53
N LEU A 595 -13.82 111.21 39.95
CA LEU A 595 -15.12 111.88 39.90
C LEU A 595 -15.74 112.02 41.31
N ILE A 596 -15.55 111.05 42.20
CA ILE A 596 -15.92 111.16 43.62
C ILE A 596 -15.11 112.25 44.34
N ARG A 597 -13.80 112.36 44.08
CA ARG A 597 -12.94 113.42 44.64
C ARG A 597 -13.40 114.80 44.17
N VAL A 598 -13.56 115.01 42.86
CA VAL A 598 -14.10 116.25 42.27
C VAL A 598 -15.49 116.60 42.83
N THR A 599 -16.36 115.60 43.04
CA THR A 599 -17.68 115.81 43.67
C THR A 599 -17.57 116.17 45.17
N GLY A 600 -16.50 115.77 45.85
CA GLY A 600 -16.14 116.20 47.20
C GLY A 600 -15.64 117.64 47.21
N ASP A 601 -14.64 117.95 46.39
CA ASP A 601 -14.08 119.30 46.26
C ASP A 601 -15.16 120.32 45.89
N LEU A 602 -16.06 119.98 44.96
CA LEU A 602 -17.21 120.80 44.58
C LEU A 602 -18.15 121.06 45.77
N LYS A 603 -18.34 120.09 46.68
CA LYS A 603 -19.13 120.29 47.91
C LYS A 603 -18.40 121.19 48.90
N GLU A 604 -17.09 121.04 49.10
CA GLU A 604 -16.32 121.98 49.93
C GLU A 604 -16.38 123.40 49.35
N LYS A 605 -16.29 123.57 48.03
CA LYS A 605 -16.49 124.88 47.39
C LYS A 605 -17.92 125.41 47.55
N GLN A 606 -18.93 124.53 47.48
CA GLN A 606 -20.32 124.90 47.74
C GLN A 606 -20.53 125.36 49.20
N GLU A 607 -19.90 124.68 50.17
CA GLU A 607 -19.95 125.05 51.58
C GLU A 607 -19.20 126.35 51.87
N LEU A 608 -18.04 126.57 51.22
CA LEU A 608 -17.32 127.85 51.25
C LEU A 608 -18.15 129.01 50.68
N VAL A 609 -18.87 128.79 49.57
CA VAL A 609 -19.84 129.75 49.03
C VAL A 609 -20.97 130.00 50.03
N CYS A 610 -21.48 128.96 50.71
CA CYS A 610 -22.49 129.11 51.76
C CYS A 610 -21.99 129.83 53.03
N THR A 611 -20.70 129.86 53.32
CA THR A 611 -20.12 130.74 54.36
C THR A 611 -20.00 132.18 53.89
N ILE A 612 -19.44 132.42 52.68
CA ILE A 612 -19.32 133.77 52.08
C ILE A 612 -20.70 134.43 51.96
N GLN A 613 -21.73 133.66 51.60
CA GLN A 613 -23.11 134.15 51.51
C GLN A 613 -23.64 134.66 52.86
N LYS A 614 -23.28 134.01 53.98
CA LYS A 614 -23.68 134.43 55.34
C LYS A 614 -22.95 135.71 55.77
N GLU A 615 -21.67 135.84 55.47
CA GLU A 615 -20.89 137.05 55.74
C GLU A 615 -21.42 138.27 54.95
N LEU A 616 -21.92 138.04 53.73
CA LEU A 616 -22.52 139.08 52.90
C LEU A 616 -23.87 139.60 53.45
N ASP A 617 -24.72 138.72 53.98
CA ASP A 617 -25.97 139.15 54.63
C ASP A 617 -25.69 139.88 55.96
N ASP A 618 -24.70 139.43 56.73
CA ASP A 618 -24.31 140.02 58.03
C ASP A 618 -23.69 141.43 57.89
N THR A 619 -22.98 141.70 56.79
CA THR A 619 -22.47 143.04 56.45
C THR A 619 -23.57 143.98 55.90
N ARG A 620 -24.63 143.45 55.27
CA ARG A 620 -25.78 144.26 54.81
C ARG A 620 -26.59 144.82 55.98
N ILE A 621 -26.76 144.07 57.07
CA ILE A 621 -27.47 144.53 58.27
C ILE A 621 -26.75 145.75 58.89
N LYS A 622 -25.43 145.66 59.04
CA LYS A 622 -24.57 146.69 59.67
C LYS A 622 -24.54 148.03 58.91
N HIS A 623 -24.86 148.03 57.61
CA HIS A 623 -25.02 149.28 56.84
C HIS A 623 -26.31 150.06 57.15
N SER A 624 -27.34 149.39 57.68
CA SER A 624 -28.66 150.02 57.92
C SER A 624 -28.70 150.89 59.18
N GLU A 625 -27.95 150.53 60.21
CA GLU A 625 -27.89 151.26 61.49
C GLU A 625 -26.98 152.51 61.43
N ALA A 626 -26.02 152.54 60.49
CA ALA A 626 -25.02 153.61 60.40
C ALA A 626 -25.55 154.97 59.91
N THR A 627 -26.79 155.04 59.41
CA THR A 627 -27.33 156.25 58.76
C THR A 627 -27.98 157.23 59.73
N ASP A 628 -28.49 156.77 60.88
CA ASP A 628 -29.37 157.58 61.76
C ASP A 628 -28.63 158.29 62.91
N ILE A 629 -27.34 157.98 63.13
CA ILE A 629 -26.54 158.49 64.27
C ILE A 629 -25.71 159.74 63.91
N VAL A 630 -25.45 160.00 62.62
CA VAL A 630 -24.48 161.01 62.13
C VAL A 630 -24.90 162.46 62.42
N VAL A 631 -26.16 162.71 62.78
CA VAL A 631 -26.71 164.07 63.00
C VAL A 631 -26.52 164.59 64.45
N ARG A 632 -25.94 163.82 65.38
CA ARG A 632 -25.95 164.19 66.83
C ARG A 632 -24.62 164.24 67.60
N ILE A 633 -23.47 163.91 67.01
CA ILE A 633 -22.18 163.96 67.74
C ILE A 633 -21.14 164.76 66.94
N THR A 634 -21.20 166.08 67.08
CA THR A 634 -20.23 167.04 66.51
C THR A 634 -19.56 167.89 67.58
N ASP A 635 -19.12 167.27 68.69
CA ASP A 635 -18.37 167.97 69.75
C ASP A 635 -17.45 167.03 70.56
N LEU A 636 -16.32 167.56 71.08
CA LEU A 636 -15.38 166.90 72.03
C LEU A 636 -14.81 165.52 71.60
N THR A 637 -13.93 165.35 70.59
CA THR A 637 -12.65 166.03 70.28
C THR A 637 -11.43 165.66 71.17
N ASN A 638 -10.70 164.60 70.78
CA ASN A 638 -9.24 164.36 70.97
C ASN A 638 -8.71 164.10 72.41
N LYS A 639 -7.57 163.40 72.65
CA LYS A 639 -6.32 163.19 71.86
C LYS A 639 -5.53 161.94 72.36
N LEU A 640 -4.33 161.67 71.77
CA LEU A 640 -3.38 160.55 72.04
C LEU A 640 -3.85 159.17 71.51
N VAL A 641 -3.05 158.26 70.90
CA VAL A 641 -1.61 158.17 70.49
C VAL A 641 -1.53 157.52 69.08
N GLY A 642 -0.39 157.64 68.36
CA GLY A 642 0.03 156.78 67.23
C GLY A 642 1.57 156.63 67.22
N PRO A 643 2.25 156.16 66.14
CA PRO A 643 1.72 155.72 64.84
C PRO A 643 2.44 154.47 64.19
N VAL A 644 1.88 153.96 63.07
CA VAL A 644 2.55 153.52 61.80
C VAL A 644 3.81 152.63 61.81
N LEU A 645 3.68 151.43 61.18
CA LEU A 645 4.63 150.63 60.33
C LEU A 645 6.08 150.31 60.84
N ASP A 646 6.80 149.28 60.39
CA ASP A 646 6.65 148.48 59.16
C ASP A 646 7.21 147.04 59.25
N ASP A 647 6.73 146.18 58.33
CA ASP A 647 7.31 145.00 57.66
C ASP A 647 8.03 143.79 58.37
N TYR A 648 8.11 142.69 57.60
CA TYR A 648 8.89 141.44 57.70
C TYR A 648 8.85 140.57 58.97
N SER A 649 8.20 139.39 58.82
CA SER A 649 8.29 138.25 59.73
C SER A 649 8.98 137.03 59.09
N ASP A 650 10.23 136.76 59.50
CA ASP A 650 10.81 135.41 59.42
C ASP A 650 10.13 134.48 60.44
N ILE A 651 9.98 133.20 60.09
CA ILE A 651 9.72 132.01 60.95
C ILE A 651 9.72 130.80 59.99
N SER A 652 10.74 129.93 59.95
CA SER A 652 11.00 128.78 60.85
C SER A 652 9.76 127.92 61.09
N GLY A 653 9.75 126.60 60.91
CA GLY A 653 10.83 125.60 60.85
C GLY A 653 10.23 124.26 61.34
N PHE A 654 11.08 123.34 61.81
CA PHE A 654 10.72 121.99 62.32
C PHE A 654 10.20 121.04 61.22
N GLU A 655 10.89 119.92 60.94
CA GLU A 655 10.94 118.65 61.72
C GLU A 655 9.62 117.85 61.63
N LEU A 656 9.59 116.52 61.59
CA LEU A 656 10.55 115.48 62.01
C LEU A 656 10.44 114.29 61.01
N ASP A 657 11.51 113.58 60.63
CA ASP A 657 11.97 112.28 61.19
C ASP A 657 10.85 111.28 61.62
N HIS A 658 10.94 109.95 61.46
CA HIS A 658 12.12 109.08 61.20
C HIS A 658 11.67 107.67 60.70
N THR A 659 12.38 107.08 59.73
CA THR A 659 12.87 105.65 59.68
C THR A 659 11.91 104.42 59.84
N ILE A 660 12.45 103.19 59.60
CA ILE A 660 11.85 101.82 59.59
C ILE A 660 11.37 101.41 58.18
N ARG A 661 11.86 100.35 57.48
CA ARG A 661 12.77 99.20 57.72
C ARG A 661 12.28 98.07 58.66
N GLN A 662 11.54 97.10 58.13
CA GLN A 662 11.76 95.62 58.19
C GLN A 662 10.59 94.90 57.45
N GLN A 663 10.79 93.85 56.64
CA GLN A 663 11.08 92.42 56.92
C GLN A 663 10.00 91.63 57.69
N SER A 664 9.18 90.87 56.96
CA SER A 664 8.64 89.51 57.29
C SER A 664 7.74 89.09 56.11
N GLU A 665 7.99 88.07 55.29
CA GLU A 665 8.27 86.63 55.50
C GLU A 665 7.04 85.71 55.44
N ASP A 666 7.21 84.65 54.64
CA ASP A 666 6.68 83.28 54.75
C ASP A 666 5.27 82.86 54.23
N ARG A 667 5.32 81.82 53.35
CA ARG A 667 4.32 80.75 53.07
C ARG A 667 3.01 81.14 52.34
N GLN A 668 2.44 80.35 51.42
CA GLN A 668 2.78 79.03 50.79
C GLN A 668 1.84 78.84 49.55
N ALA A 669 1.99 77.93 48.57
CA ALA A 669 2.97 76.88 48.27
C ALA A 669 2.88 76.42 46.78
N SER A 670 3.91 75.69 46.32
CA SER A 670 3.84 74.62 45.29
C SER A 670 3.85 74.99 43.79
N ILE A 671 4.11 73.94 42.99
CA ILE A 671 4.14 73.83 41.51
C ILE A 671 5.35 74.53 40.82
N PHE A 672 6.09 73.93 39.87
CA PHE A 672 6.47 72.54 39.56
C PHE A 672 7.59 72.59 38.49
N TRP A 673 8.76 71.98 38.69
CA TRP A 673 9.85 71.95 37.67
C TRP A 673 10.77 70.72 37.75
N ARG A 674 10.38 69.66 37.02
CA ARG A 674 11.24 68.71 36.26
C ARG A 674 10.29 67.93 35.33
N PRO A 675 10.62 67.77 34.02
CA PRO A 675 10.88 66.42 33.54
C PRO A 675 11.80 66.39 32.28
N ASP A 676 13.13 66.34 32.47
CA ASP A 676 14.06 65.99 31.39
C ASP A 676 14.51 64.52 31.50
N GLU A 677 14.94 64.10 32.69
CA GLU A 677 15.51 62.76 32.94
C GLU A 677 14.55 61.60 32.62
N GLU A 678 13.24 61.73 32.85
CA GLU A 678 12.27 60.66 32.56
C GLU A 678 12.04 60.49 31.05
N MET A 679 11.94 61.60 30.28
CA MET A 679 11.90 61.53 28.82
C MET A 679 13.22 61.02 28.24
N GLU A 680 14.38 61.39 28.79
CA GLU A 680 15.65 60.80 28.35
C GLU A 680 15.71 59.29 28.60
N LEU A 681 15.18 58.81 29.73
CA LEU A 681 15.14 57.37 30.04
C LEU A 681 14.16 56.61 29.12
N GLU A 682 12.97 57.15 28.85
CA GLU A 682 12.04 56.55 27.88
C GLU A 682 12.57 56.60 26.44
N LEU A 683 13.24 57.68 26.05
CA LEU A 683 13.90 57.78 24.73
C LEU A 683 15.09 56.82 24.61
N GLU A 684 15.87 56.60 25.67
CA GLU A 684 16.98 55.63 25.61
C GLU A 684 16.49 54.17 25.71
N MET A 685 15.40 53.89 26.44
CA MET A 685 14.73 52.57 26.37
C MET A 685 14.12 52.30 24.99
N THR A 686 13.38 53.24 24.40
CA THR A 686 12.82 53.05 23.05
C THR A 686 13.90 52.96 21.97
N ARG A 687 15.04 53.65 22.13
CA ARG A 687 16.26 53.41 21.30
C ARG A 687 16.86 52.02 21.53
N ALA A 688 16.87 51.51 22.75
CA ALA A 688 17.35 50.16 23.06
C ALA A 688 16.44 49.07 22.46
N ASP A 689 15.12 49.23 22.56
CA ASP A 689 14.14 48.35 21.93
C ASP A 689 14.22 48.42 20.39
N LEU A 690 14.42 49.60 19.81
CA LEU A 690 14.63 49.75 18.37
C LEU A 690 15.89 49.00 17.90
N ARG A 691 17.00 49.13 18.64
CA ARG A 691 18.25 48.36 18.39
C ARG A 691 18.03 46.85 18.57
N ALA A 692 17.23 46.43 19.55
CA ALA A 692 16.88 45.03 19.76
C ALA A 692 16.06 44.48 18.58
N LYS A 693 15.06 45.24 18.08
CA LYS A 693 14.28 44.88 16.89
C LYS A 693 15.09 44.91 15.59
N GLU A 694 16.04 45.83 15.45
CA GLU A 694 17.00 45.80 14.34
C GLU A 694 17.84 44.51 14.36
N MET A 695 18.32 44.09 15.54
CA MET A 695 19.05 42.84 15.72
C MET A 695 18.19 41.58 15.50
N GLU A 696 16.91 41.59 15.93
CA GLU A 696 15.94 40.53 15.58
C GLU A 696 15.71 40.44 14.07
N VAL A 697 15.55 41.57 13.38
CA VAL A 697 15.37 41.62 11.91
C VAL A 697 16.63 41.14 11.19
N LEU A 698 17.83 41.48 11.68
CA LEU A 698 19.09 40.96 11.14
C LEU A 698 19.24 39.45 11.38
N ALA A 699 18.78 38.92 12.52
CA ALA A 699 18.75 37.49 12.80
C ALA A 699 17.74 36.76 11.90
N ALA A 700 16.52 37.28 11.75
CA ALA A 700 15.50 36.75 10.85
C ALA A 700 15.97 36.76 9.38
N LYS A 701 16.65 37.82 8.94
CA LYS A 701 17.24 37.89 7.59
C LYS A 701 18.32 36.83 7.36
N ARG A 702 19.16 36.54 8.36
CA ARG A 702 20.14 35.44 8.30
C ARG A 702 19.45 34.06 8.27
N ALA A 703 18.40 33.87 9.05
CA ALA A 703 17.61 32.63 9.05
C ALA A 703 16.92 32.39 7.69
N LEU A 704 16.40 33.45 7.05
CA LEU A 704 15.85 33.38 5.70
C LEU A 704 16.93 32.98 4.67
N THR A 705 18.11 33.60 4.67
CA THR A 705 19.18 33.20 3.73
C THR A 705 19.63 31.75 3.90
N VAL A 706 19.64 31.22 5.14
CA VAL A 706 19.90 29.79 5.38
C VAL A 706 18.78 28.91 4.83
N LYS A 707 17.52 29.34 4.92
CA LYS A 707 16.39 28.62 4.30
C LYS A 707 16.37 28.71 2.78
N ASP A 708 16.81 29.81 2.18
CA ASP A 708 17.00 29.91 0.73
C ASP A 708 18.10 28.95 0.24
N GLU A 709 19.19 28.81 1.01
CA GLU A 709 20.26 27.82 0.74
C GLU A 709 19.77 26.37 0.93
N GLU A 710 19.03 26.07 2.00
CA GLU A 710 18.38 24.75 2.16
C GLU A 710 17.46 24.41 0.98
N ILE A 711 16.56 25.33 0.61
CA ILE A 711 15.64 25.16 -0.53
C ILE A 711 16.40 24.91 -1.82
N LYS A 712 17.50 25.65 -2.06
CA LYS A 712 18.36 25.43 -3.23
C LYS A 712 18.94 24.02 -3.25
N THR A 713 19.51 23.53 -2.14
CA THR A 713 20.04 22.15 -2.10
C THR A 713 18.96 21.07 -2.28
N VAL A 714 17.71 21.35 -1.87
CA VAL A 714 16.56 20.47 -2.12
C VAL A 714 16.15 20.50 -3.60
N LEU A 715 16.20 21.65 -4.26
CA LEU A 715 15.96 21.77 -5.71
C LEU A 715 17.04 21.04 -6.51
N ASP A 716 18.33 21.27 -6.22
CA ASP A 716 19.45 20.56 -6.87
C ASP A 716 19.31 19.02 -6.73
N ARG A 717 18.82 18.56 -5.56
CA ARG A 717 18.53 17.13 -5.29
C ARG A 717 17.31 16.61 -6.05
N LEU A 718 16.28 17.45 -6.26
CA LEU A 718 15.09 17.09 -7.03
C LEU A 718 15.39 17.03 -8.54
N GLU A 719 16.15 17.99 -9.08
CA GLU A 719 16.61 17.99 -10.47
C GLU A 719 17.45 16.73 -10.76
N LYS A 720 18.36 16.36 -9.85
CA LYS A 720 19.08 15.08 -9.95
C LYS A 720 18.13 13.88 -9.97
N LYS A 721 17.06 13.87 -9.16
CA LYS A 721 16.08 12.77 -9.14
C LYS A 721 15.20 12.74 -10.39
N GLU A 722 14.88 13.88 -10.99
CA GLU A 722 14.18 13.96 -12.28
C GLU A 722 15.06 13.46 -13.44
N MET A 723 16.37 13.74 -13.41
CA MET A 723 17.36 13.17 -14.33
C MET A 723 17.48 11.64 -14.17
N GLU A 724 17.60 11.14 -12.93
CA GLU A 724 17.62 9.69 -12.65
C GLU A 724 16.33 8.98 -13.14
N LEU A 725 15.15 9.57 -12.88
CA LEU A 725 13.88 9.04 -13.39
C LEU A 725 13.77 9.09 -14.92
N SER A 726 14.33 10.13 -15.55
CA SER A 726 14.37 10.25 -17.01
C SER A 726 15.28 9.20 -17.65
N GLN A 727 16.40 8.87 -17.00
CA GLN A 727 17.28 7.77 -17.41
C GLN A 727 16.56 6.42 -17.30
N VAL A 728 16.00 6.08 -16.13
CA VAL A 728 15.28 4.80 -15.93
C VAL A 728 14.12 4.65 -16.93
N LYS A 729 13.41 5.74 -17.23
CA LYS A 729 12.35 5.75 -18.25
C LYS A 729 12.87 5.49 -19.67
N GLN A 730 14.08 5.95 -20.00
CA GLN A 730 14.73 5.65 -21.28
C GLN A 730 15.20 4.19 -21.34
N GLU A 731 15.79 3.67 -20.26
CA GLU A 731 16.20 2.27 -20.12
C GLU A 731 14.97 1.34 -20.31
N MET A 732 13.86 1.58 -19.62
CA MET A 732 12.60 0.84 -19.83
C MET A 732 12.07 0.91 -21.28
N LEU A 733 12.31 2.01 -22.00
CA LEU A 733 11.91 2.13 -23.41
C LEU A 733 12.84 1.34 -24.35
N ASP A 734 14.12 1.20 -24.00
CA ASP A 734 15.08 0.38 -24.76
C ASP A 734 14.94 -1.12 -24.43
N ASP A 735 14.64 -1.49 -23.18
CA ASP A 735 14.23 -2.84 -22.80
C ASP A 735 12.93 -3.26 -23.51
N ALA A 736 11.93 -2.37 -23.60
CA ALA A 736 10.71 -2.65 -24.37
C ALA A 736 10.98 -2.86 -25.87
N LYS A 737 11.99 -2.16 -26.45
CA LYS A 737 12.45 -2.43 -27.82
C LYS A 737 13.22 -3.75 -27.91
N GLY A 738 14.01 -4.10 -26.90
CA GLY A 738 14.71 -5.38 -26.77
C GLY A 738 13.73 -6.56 -26.73
N LEU A 739 12.74 -6.51 -25.84
CA LEU A 739 11.67 -7.49 -25.73
C LEU A 739 10.86 -7.58 -27.03
N LYS A 740 10.56 -6.45 -27.70
CA LYS A 740 9.90 -6.46 -29.01
C LYS A 740 10.76 -7.12 -30.09
N LYS A 741 12.08 -6.90 -30.11
CA LYS A 741 13.01 -7.61 -31.02
C LYS A 741 13.05 -9.10 -30.71
N LEU A 742 13.10 -9.50 -29.44
CA LEU A 742 13.06 -10.91 -29.05
C LEU A 742 11.74 -11.57 -29.47
N TYR A 743 10.61 -10.88 -29.34
CA TYR A 743 9.31 -11.36 -29.82
C TYR A 743 9.29 -11.49 -31.35
N GLN A 744 9.86 -10.54 -32.09
CA GLN A 744 9.99 -10.64 -33.56
C GLN A 744 10.92 -11.80 -33.96
N LEU A 745 12.07 -11.97 -33.32
CA LEU A 745 12.99 -13.09 -33.59
C LEU A 745 12.39 -14.46 -33.21
N ALA A 746 11.58 -14.53 -32.17
CA ALA A 746 10.79 -15.70 -31.84
C ALA A 746 9.75 -15.98 -32.94
N GLN A 747 9.01 -14.96 -33.38
CA GLN A 747 8.00 -15.11 -34.43
C GLN A 747 8.62 -15.43 -35.80
N GLU A 748 9.82 -14.95 -36.11
CA GLU A 748 10.61 -15.33 -37.30
C GLU A 748 11.14 -16.78 -37.22
N ARG A 749 11.51 -17.26 -36.03
CA ARG A 749 11.87 -18.68 -35.81
C ARG A 749 10.67 -19.62 -35.85
N ILE A 750 9.48 -19.14 -35.46
CA ILE A 750 8.22 -19.88 -35.49
C ILE A 750 7.70 -19.96 -36.93
N GLY A 751 7.68 -18.84 -37.65
CA GLY A 751 7.22 -18.79 -39.04
C GLY A 751 5.77 -19.27 -39.19
N GLU A 752 5.54 -20.21 -40.11
CA GLU A 752 4.24 -20.88 -40.29
C GLU A 752 4.06 -22.14 -39.40
N LYS A 753 5.12 -22.60 -38.71
CA LYS A 753 5.02 -23.75 -37.79
C LYS A 753 4.26 -23.34 -36.53
N THR A 754 3.34 -24.17 -36.07
CA THR A 754 2.68 -23.95 -34.78
C THR A 754 3.63 -24.30 -33.62
N ILE A 755 3.27 -23.87 -32.41
CA ILE A 755 3.97 -24.29 -31.17
C ILE A 755 3.90 -25.83 -31.01
N GLY A 756 2.83 -26.47 -31.52
CA GLY A 756 2.71 -27.93 -31.59
C GLY A 756 3.73 -28.55 -32.54
N ASP A 757 3.93 -27.99 -33.73
CA ASP A 757 4.92 -28.48 -34.70
C ASP A 757 6.35 -28.36 -34.16
N LEU A 758 6.67 -27.28 -33.45
CA LEU A 758 7.97 -27.10 -32.78
C LEU A 758 8.15 -28.08 -31.60
N ALA A 759 7.09 -28.40 -30.86
CA ALA A 759 7.14 -29.44 -29.83
C ALA A 759 7.35 -30.83 -30.44
N ILE A 760 6.69 -31.14 -31.56
CA ILE A 760 6.89 -32.38 -32.32
C ILE A 760 8.31 -32.46 -32.92
N GLU A 761 8.85 -31.35 -33.41
CA GLU A 761 10.21 -31.27 -33.93
C GLU A 761 11.26 -31.43 -32.82
N LYS A 762 11.05 -30.85 -31.63
CA LYS A 762 11.86 -31.14 -30.43
C LYS A 762 11.80 -32.63 -30.07
N LEU A 763 10.59 -33.19 -29.93
CA LEU A 763 10.42 -34.60 -29.53
C LEU A 763 11.04 -35.57 -30.56
N ARG A 764 11.02 -35.23 -31.85
CA ARG A 764 11.72 -36.00 -32.89
C ARG A 764 13.25 -35.91 -32.79
N LEU A 765 13.79 -34.75 -32.43
CA LEU A 765 15.22 -34.60 -32.12
C LEU A 765 15.62 -35.35 -30.86
N GLU A 766 14.77 -35.34 -29.83
CA GLU A 766 14.97 -36.01 -28.55
C GLU A 766 14.90 -37.53 -28.70
N VAL A 767 13.96 -38.06 -29.49
CA VAL A 767 13.94 -39.47 -29.93
C VAL A 767 15.18 -39.82 -30.74
N ALA A 768 15.55 -39.02 -31.76
CA ALA A 768 16.73 -39.29 -32.57
C ALA A 768 18.05 -39.26 -31.77
N GLN A 769 18.13 -38.42 -30.73
CA GLN A 769 19.26 -38.43 -29.79
C GLN A 769 19.26 -39.71 -28.95
N LEU A 770 18.12 -40.12 -28.41
CA LEU A 770 17.99 -41.36 -27.64
C LEU A 770 18.30 -42.61 -28.48
N ASP A 771 17.89 -42.63 -29.75
CA ASP A 771 18.23 -43.70 -30.71
C ASP A 771 19.76 -43.77 -30.95
N VAL A 772 20.44 -42.63 -31.05
CA VAL A 772 21.91 -42.55 -31.17
C VAL A 772 22.61 -42.96 -29.87
N GLU A 773 22.10 -42.55 -28.70
CA GLU A 773 22.63 -42.97 -27.39
C GLU A 773 22.43 -44.47 -27.16
N ALA A 774 21.29 -45.03 -27.59
CA ALA A 774 21.03 -46.47 -27.57
C ALA A 774 21.93 -47.25 -28.54
N ALA A 775 22.11 -46.77 -29.77
CA ALA A 775 22.98 -47.41 -30.77
C ALA A 775 24.47 -47.37 -30.35
N THR A 776 24.95 -46.23 -29.86
CA THR A 776 26.33 -46.10 -29.35
C THR A 776 26.55 -46.87 -28.04
N GLY A 777 25.53 -46.97 -27.19
CA GLY A 777 25.52 -47.85 -26.02
C GLY A 777 25.58 -49.34 -26.39
N ALA A 778 24.80 -49.77 -27.38
CA ALA A 778 24.82 -51.13 -27.90
C ALA A 778 26.19 -51.49 -28.51
N LEU A 779 26.77 -50.60 -29.34
CA LEU A 779 28.12 -50.78 -29.90
C LEU A 779 29.19 -50.91 -28.80
N ARG A 780 29.13 -50.06 -27.76
CA ARG A 780 30.05 -50.12 -26.60
C ARG A 780 29.92 -51.44 -25.85
N ASN A 781 28.69 -51.93 -25.64
CA ASN A 781 28.46 -53.23 -25.00
C ASN A 781 28.95 -54.40 -25.86
N LEU A 782 28.77 -54.33 -27.19
CA LEU A 782 29.23 -55.37 -28.12
C LEU A 782 30.76 -55.43 -28.17
N ALA A 783 31.45 -54.28 -28.19
CA ALA A 783 32.91 -54.19 -28.09
C ALA A 783 33.46 -54.68 -26.72
N ASN A 784 32.72 -54.45 -25.64
CA ASN A 784 33.05 -55.01 -24.32
C ASN A 784 32.89 -56.54 -24.30
N MET A 785 31.81 -57.08 -24.88
CA MET A 785 31.57 -58.53 -24.94
C MET A 785 32.58 -59.26 -25.84
N SER A 786 32.95 -58.71 -27.01
CA SER A 786 34.00 -59.27 -27.86
C SER A 786 35.37 -59.27 -27.16
N SER A 787 35.71 -58.16 -26.48
CA SER A 787 36.92 -58.05 -25.66
C SER A 787 36.95 -59.04 -24.48
N GLN A 788 35.80 -59.33 -23.86
CA GLN A 788 35.70 -60.32 -22.79
C GLN A 788 35.81 -61.76 -23.31
N LEU A 789 35.18 -62.08 -24.45
CA LEU A 789 35.32 -63.39 -25.11
C LEU A 789 36.77 -63.66 -25.55
N LEU A 790 37.48 -62.66 -26.05
CA LEU A 790 38.91 -62.76 -26.39
C LEU A 790 39.80 -63.02 -25.16
N LYS A 791 39.48 -62.44 -24.00
CA LYS A 791 40.20 -62.75 -22.74
C LYS A 791 39.87 -64.16 -22.24
N ALA A 792 38.58 -64.51 -22.18
CA ALA A 792 38.13 -65.83 -21.73
C ALA A 792 38.64 -66.99 -22.62
N THR A 793 38.92 -66.73 -23.90
CA THR A 793 39.55 -67.71 -24.81
C THR A 793 41.08 -67.69 -24.80
N GLY A 794 41.71 -66.66 -24.21
CA GLY A 794 43.16 -66.55 -24.02
C GLY A 794 43.65 -67.09 -22.66
N ASP A 795 42.88 -66.89 -21.59
CA ASP A 795 43.27 -67.25 -20.21
C ASP A 795 43.10 -68.76 -19.88
N ASN A 796 42.74 -69.59 -20.87
CA ASN A 796 42.37 -70.99 -20.65
C ASN A 796 43.58 -71.95 -20.55
N VAL A 797 44.60 -71.58 -19.77
CA VAL A 797 45.82 -72.37 -19.48
C VAL A 797 46.26 -72.24 -18.01
N ASP A 798 45.46 -72.77 -17.08
CA ASP A 798 46.01 -73.45 -15.89
C ASP A 798 44.99 -74.46 -15.32
N PHE A 799 45.45 -75.68 -15.01
CA PHE A 799 44.62 -76.76 -14.45
C PHE A 799 45.14 -77.12 -13.05
N GLY A 800 44.56 -76.48 -12.04
CA GLY A 800 44.81 -76.82 -10.63
C GLY A 800 44.34 -78.24 -10.29
N ILE A 801 45.20 -79.01 -9.64
CA ILE A 801 45.00 -80.45 -9.35
C ILE A 801 44.29 -80.65 -8.00
N ASN A 802 43.54 -81.76 -7.90
CA ASN A 802 42.74 -82.33 -6.78
C ASN A 802 41.22 -82.08 -6.93
N GLU A 803 40.32 -83.03 -6.64
CA GLU A 803 40.51 -84.36 -6.00
C GLU A 803 39.46 -85.40 -6.47
N PHE A 804 39.66 -86.67 -6.07
CA PHE A 804 38.80 -87.86 -6.28
C PHE A 804 38.78 -88.56 -7.65
N ASN A 805 38.43 -89.86 -7.61
CA ASN A 805 38.71 -90.91 -8.61
C ASN A 805 37.41 -91.68 -8.98
N PRO A 806 37.38 -92.48 -10.07
CA PRO A 806 36.15 -92.93 -10.74
C PRO A 806 35.60 -94.29 -10.25
N PRO A 807 34.58 -94.85 -10.94
CA PRO A 807 34.92 -95.95 -11.84
C PRO A 807 34.23 -95.95 -13.22
N ASN A 808 35.04 -95.82 -14.27
CA ASN A 808 35.24 -96.68 -15.46
C ASN A 808 34.06 -97.40 -16.19
N VAL A 809 34.34 -97.77 -17.47
CA VAL A 809 33.54 -98.56 -18.44
C VAL A 809 32.60 -97.68 -19.30
N TYR A 810 32.62 -97.68 -20.65
CA TYR A 810 33.43 -98.45 -21.63
C TYR A 810 33.90 -97.61 -22.85
N HIS A 811 34.15 -98.24 -24.01
CA HIS A 811 34.64 -97.61 -25.24
C HIS A 811 33.55 -97.27 -26.26
N GLY A 812 33.71 -96.11 -26.93
CA GLY A 812 33.12 -95.78 -28.23
C GLY A 812 34.21 -95.17 -29.13
N SER A 813 34.17 -95.44 -30.45
CA SER A 813 35.27 -95.11 -31.37
C SER A 813 34.93 -93.95 -32.30
N ARG A 814 35.77 -92.91 -32.31
CA ARG A 814 36.07 -92.12 -33.53
C ARG A 814 37.42 -91.41 -33.46
N LYS A 815 37.88 -90.98 -34.64
CA LYS A 815 38.96 -90.00 -34.83
C LYS A 815 38.37 -88.58 -34.70
N ASP A 816 39.16 -87.59 -35.10
CA ASP A 816 38.78 -86.21 -35.48
C ASP A 816 39.18 -85.13 -34.43
N SER A 817 40.38 -85.27 -33.86
CA SER A 817 41.02 -84.28 -32.95
C SER A 817 41.51 -83.00 -33.62
N ASP A 818 41.78 -83.05 -34.93
CA ASP A 818 42.55 -82.01 -35.61
C ASP A 818 41.63 -80.94 -36.21
N GLU A 819 40.41 -81.32 -36.65
CA GLU A 819 39.41 -80.38 -37.18
C GLU A 819 38.77 -79.51 -36.08
N GLU A 820 38.60 -80.02 -34.85
CA GLU A 820 38.15 -79.20 -33.72
C GLU A 820 39.18 -78.13 -33.34
N GLN A 821 40.48 -78.45 -33.45
CA GLN A 821 41.54 -77.50 -33.10
C GLN A 821 41.73 -76.42 -34.18
N ASP A 822 41.66 -76.78 -35.47
CA ASP A 822 41.68 -75.81 -36.57
C ASP A 822 40.41 -74.95 -36.60
N SER A 823 39.22 -75.52 -36.34
CA SER A 823 37.97 -74.73 -36.29
C SER A 823 37.91 -73.80 -35.08
N LEU A 824 38.47 -74.18 -33.92
CA LEU A 824 38.62 -73.27 -32.77
C LEU A 824 39.64 -72.16 -33.04
N MET A 825 40.76 -72.45 -33.73
CA MET A 825 41.72 -71.43 -34.18
C MET A 825 41.12 -70.47 -35.21
N VAL A 826 40.29 -70.96 -36.15
CA VAL A 826 39.51 -70.13 -37.07
C VAL A 826 38.51 -69.28 -36.30
N ALA A 827 37.77 -69.85 -35.35
CA ALA A 827 36.82 -69.10 -34.52
C ALA A 827 37.52 -67.99 -33.72
N GLN A 828 38.64 -68.26 -33.06
CA GLN A 828 39.44 -67.24 -32.37
C GLN A 828 39.92 -66.13 -33.32
N ARG A 829 40.29 -66.48 -34.55
CA ARG A 829 40.73 -65.51 -35.57
C ARG A 829 39.58 -64.64 -36.08
N GLU A 830 38.40 -65.21 -36.28
CA GLU A 830 37.18 -64.46 -36.64
C GLU A 830 36.70 -63.60 -35.47
N PHE A 831 36.77 -64.07 -34.22
CA PHE A 831 36.51 -63.24 -33.03
C PHE A 831 37.49 -62.06 -32.91
N ALA A 832 38.78 -62.27 -33.19
CA ALA A 832 39.76 -61.18 -33.27
C ALA A 832 39.43 -60.18 -34.40
N CYS A 833 38.99 -60.66 -35.56
CA CYS A 833 38.55 -59.83 -36.69
C CYS A 833 37.31 -59.00 -36.35
N LEU A 834 36.27 -59.63 -35.78
CA LEU A 834 35.04 -58.98 -35.33
C LEU A 834 35.29 -58.00 -34.18
N SER A 835 36.24 -58.29 -33.27
CA SER A 835 36.65 -57.36 -32.22
C SER A 835 37.35 -56.12 -32.80
N ALA A 836 38.25 -56.31 -33.77
CA ALA A 836 38.89 -55.17 -34.44
C ALA A 836 37.88 -54.31 -35.21
N LEU A 837 36.94 -54.94 -35.93
CA LEU A 837 35.88 -54.25 -36.68
C LEU A 837 34.92 -53.48 -35.75
N THR A 838 34.56 -54.05 -34.60
CA THR A 838 33.73 -53.36 -33.60
C THR A 838 34.48 -52.22 -32.92
N GLU A 839 35.79 -52.34 -32.66
CA GLU A 839 36.62 -51.26 -32.14
C GLU A 839 36.82 -50.13 -33.16
N GLU A 840 36.90 -50.45 -34.47
CA GLU A 840 36.95 -49.48 -35.56
C GLU A 840 35.62 -48.71 -35.71
N LEU A 841 34.49 -49.41 -35.71
CA LEU A 841 33.15 -48.78 -35.72
C LEU A 841 32.90 -47.89 -34.48
N VAL A 842 33.39 -48.27 -33.31
CA VAL A 842 33.33 -47.46 -32.08
C VAL A 842 34.16 -46.18 -32.21
N LYS A 843 35.32 -46.23 -32.89
CA LYS A 843 36.16 -45.05 -33.18
C LYS A 843 35.54 -44.15 -34.24
N GLU A 844 35.00 -44.71 -35.32
CA GLU A 844 34.33 -43.96 -36.38
C GLU A 844 33.04 -43.28 -35.91
N ALA A 845 32.31 -43.92 -34.97
CA ALA A 845 31.19 -43.31 -34.24
C ALA A 845 31.62 -42.23 -33.21
N GLY A 846 32.92 -41.91 -33.09
CA GLY A 846 33.44 -40.87 -32.20
C GLY A 846 33.35 -41.19 -30.71
N ILE A 847 33.12 -42.45 -30.34
CA ILE A 847 32.92 -42.86 -28.94
C ILE A 847 34.29 -42.93 -28.25
N VAL A 848 34.69 -41.82 -27.62
CA VAL A 848 35.90 -41.79 -26.77
C VAL A 848 35.74 -42.78 -25.62
N ALA A 849 36.61 -43.79 -25.57
CA ALA A 849 36.67 -44.72 -24.46
C ALA A 849 37.10 -43.99 -23.18
N VAL A 850 36.18 -43.88 -22.21
CA VAL A 850 36.52 -43.48 -20.85
C VAL A 850 37.32 -44.61 -20.22
N VAL A 851 38.63 -44.42 -20.13
CA VAL A 851 39.50 -45.28 -19.33
C VAL A 851 39.36 -44.83 -17.88
N ASP A 852 38.61 -45.58 -17.08
CA ASP A 852 38.52 -45.40 -15.63
C ASP A 852 39.92 -45.50 -14.98
N LYS A 853 40.08 -44.81 -13.85
CA LYS A 853 41.37 -44.54 -13.19
C LYS A 853 41.31 -44.76 -11.68
#